data_AF-A0A9X2HET1-F1
#
_entry.id   AF-A0A9X2HET1-F1
#
_cell.length_a   1.000
_cell.length_b   1.000
_cell.length_c   1.000
_cell.angle_alpha   90.00
_cell.angle_beta   90.00
_cell.angle_gamma   90.00
#
_symmetry.space_group_name_H-M   'P 1'
#
loop_
_entity.id
_entity.type
_entity.pdbx_description
1 polymer ?
#
loop_
_entity_poly.entity_id
_entity_poly.type
_entity_poly.pdbx_seq_one_letter_code
_entity_poly.pdbx_strand_id
1 'polypeptide(L)'
;MVRPDGKLSHDLMPGERGPQDECGVFGVWAPGEDVATLTYFALYALQHRGQESAGIATSNGERISVYKDLGLVSQIFDETILNTLHGHIAVGHCRYATTGATTWANAQPTLGSTPHGTVSLAHNGNLTNSADLYDRLIDKSGFPSAGEVAQGNTTDTALVTALLAEHPHDSLEHAALELLPTLKGAFCLTFMDENTLYAARDPYGVRPLVLGRLERGWVVASESAALDIVGASFVREVEPGEFIAIDEDGLRSRRFAEATPAGCVFEHVYLSRPDAIIDGRVVYESRVEMGRQLAREHRVEADLVMPTPESGVPAAIGYAEESGIPYGNGLVKNSYVGRTFIQPTQTMRKMGIKLKLNPLRSVVEGKRLVVIDDSIVRGNTQRALVRMLREAGALEVHVRISSPPVKWPCFYGIDFASRAELIANGMSTEEICQSLGADSLGYISEDGMIGATRQPRERLCTACFTGEYPIELPDAARLGKNLFDAHRTRRAPQPAASVPGGRGAAGRQAGEAPAAPRPRRPPRPPDRPVDGPPAEPPPTPRPPAPRASPAPTRPRVPGPAQGPPGRAELSPVGSGGPPVRTAGAPRGSHGRVAEAPRGSSKPRTALDPGDSARPRPVRPFLPRPQHSTRHRRTRNMADPQHPGTGLTYASAGVDVEAGDRAVELMKDAIKATHTPGVVGGVGGFAGLFDVSELTSYRKPYLATSTDGVGTKVAIAQAMDVHDTIGYDLVGMVVDDIVVVGAKPLYMTDYIACGKVVPERISGIVRGIAAACEAAGTALVGGETAEHPGLLGEHEYDVAGAATGVVEADELLGPDRVRAGDVVIGMASSGIHSNGYSLVRKVVNVAGWSLDREVSEFGRTLGEELLEPTRVYAADVLDLARAFPVLGADGALGTGVRGFSHVTGGGLAANLARVLPRGLEARIDRSTWEVPAIFRVIGELGKVPQADLERTLNLGVGMVAIVDASAADAAVAHLSARGVPSWVMGTVGEAEPPAEADVDYVQGAKGVDGGAVRLLGSYA
;
A
#
# COMPACT_ATOMS: atom_id res chain seq x y z
N MET A 1 2.70 13.85 4.41
CA MET A 1 1.81 13.87 3.23
C MET A 1 1.65 12.43 2.75
N VAL A 2 0.49 11.99 2.28
CA VAL A 2 0.30 10.60 1.79
C VAL A 2 1.13 10.39 0.51
N ARG A 3 1.75 9.21 0.35
CA ARG A 3 2.45 8.86 -0.91
C ARG A 3 1.44 8.95 -2.08
N PRO A 4 1.79 9.53 -3.24
CA PRO A 4 0.98 9.34 -4.44
C PRO A 4 0.97 7.86 -4.79
N ASP A 5 -0.21 7.26 -4.89
CA ASP A 5 -0.44 5.81 -4.92
C ASP A 5 -0.28 5.18 -6.31
N GLY A 6 -0.54 5.95 -7.37
CA GLY A 6 -0.38 5.51 -8.76
C GLY A 6 -1.41 4.45 -9.25
N LYS A 7 -2.40 4.09 -8.41
CA LYS A 7 -3.26 2.89 -8.57
C LYS A 7 -4.61 3.15 -9.27
N LEU A 8 -5.21 2.08 -9.83
CA LEU A 8 -6.27 2.08 -10.87
C LEU A 8 -7.07 0.74 -10.77
N SER A 9 -8.41 0.51 -10.77
CA SER A 9 -9.72 1.15 -10.39
C SER A 9 -10.40 2.26 -11.24
N HIS A 10 -11.70 2.13 -11.61
CA HIS A 10 -12.23 2.67 -12.89
C HIS A 10 -13.06 3.99 -12.92
N ASP A 11 -13.36 4.68 -11.81
CA ASP A 11 -14.30 5.84 -11.72
C ASP A 11 -14.17 6.97 -12.78
N LEU A 12 -15.21 7.27 -13.58
CA LEU A 12 -15.09 8.12 -14.80
C LEU A 12 -14.64 9.59 -14.57
N MET A 13 -14.93 10.19 -13.41
CA MET A 13 -14.51 11.56 -13.06
C MET A 13 -14.12 11.67 -11.57
N PRO A 14 -13.04 12.40 -11.19
CA PRO A 14 -12.68 12.58 -9.78
C PRO A 14 -13.75 13.36 -9.00
N GLY A 15 -14.37 12.72 -8.00
CA GLY A 15 -15.50 13.28 -7.25
C GLY A 15 -16.88 12.84 -7.77
N GLU A 16 -16.91 12.00 -8.81
CA GLU A 16 -18.09 11.21 -9.14
C GLU A 16 -17.82 9.73 -8.93
N ARG A 17 -18.82 9.08 -8.36
CA ARG A 17 -18.94 7.63 -8.20
C ARG A 17 -20.28 7.26 -8.85
N GLY A 18 -20.34 6.10 -9.48
CA GLY A 18 -21.63 5.50 -9.81
C GLY A 18 -22.36 5.06 -8.53
N PRO A 19 -23.41 4.24 -8.66
CA PRO A 19 -23.64 3.20 -7.66
C PRO A 19 -22.31 2.45 -7.44
N GLN A 20 -21.91 2.23 -6.19
CA GLN A 20 -20.71 1.46 -5.85
C GLN A 20 -21.07 0.50 -4.73
N ASP A 21 -20.61 -0.74 -4.87
CA ASP A 21 -21.15 -1.88 -4.13
C ASP A 21 -20.50 -2.08 -2.75
N GLU A 22 -21.17 -2.85 -1.89
CA GLU A 22 -20.47 -3.53 -0.80
C GLU A 22 -19.71 -4.73 -1.35
N CYS A 23 -18.40 -4.64 -1.19
CA CYS A 23 -17.49 -5.70 -0.80
C CYS A 23 -17.83 -7.16 -1.17
N GLY A 24 -16.99 -7.83 -1.96
CA GLY A 24 -17.11 -9.27 -2.16
C GLY A 24 -16.68 -10.05 -0.91
N VAL A 25 -17.53 -10.95 -0.41
CA VAL A 25 -17.17 -11.96 0.61
C VAL A 25 -16.97 -13.33 -0.03
N PHE A 26 -16.03 -14.09 0.52
CA PHE A 26 -15.77 -15.49 0.16
C PHE A 26 -15.41 -16.29 1.41
N GLY A 27 -15.74 -17.58 1.43
CA GLY A 27 -15.26 -18.53 2.41
C GLY A 27 -15.18 -19.93 1.83
N VAL A 28 -14.16 -20.69 2.21
CA VAL A 28 -13.96 -22.08 1.79
C VAL A 28 -13.52 -22.94 2.96
N TRP A 29 -14.10 -24.13 3.06
CA TRP A 29 -13.67 -25.21 3.94
C TRP A 29 -13.35 -26.41 3.04
N ALA A 30 -12.07 -26.78 2.93
CA ALA A 30 -11.61 -27.80 1.98
C ALA A 30 -10.30 -28.48 2.45
N PRO A 31 -10.38 -29.50 3.33
CA PRO A 31 -9.21 -30.28 3.76
C PRO A 31 -8.46 -30.93 2.60
N GLY A 32 -7.19 -30.53 2.45
CA GLY A 32 -6.28 -31.05 1.42
C GLY A 32 -6.25 -30.26 0.11
N GLU A 33 -6.92 -29.11 0.04
CA GLU A 33 -6.81 -28.13 -1.07
C GLU A 33 -6.06 -26.87 -0.63
N ASP A 34 -5.51 -26.11 -1.57
CA ASP A 34 -4.93 -24.78 -1.31
C ASP A 34 -6.02 -23.71 -1.18
N VAL A 35 -6.53 -23.55 0.04
CA VAL A 35 -7.60 -22.59 0.36
C VAL A 35 -7.19 -21.12 0.20
N ALA A 36 -5.90 -20.77 0.25
CA ALA A 36 -5.44 -19.41 0.03
C ALA A 36 -5.50 -19.05 -1.45
N THR A 37 -4.95 -19.91 -2.32
CA THR A 37 -4.99 -19.72 -3.77
C THR A 37 -6.42 -19.80 -4.32
N LEU A 38 -7.27 -20.70 -3.80
CA LEU A 38 -8.70 -20.72 -4.14
C LEU A 38 -9.39 -19.40 -3.74
N THR A 39 -9.12 -18.88 -2.53
CA THR A 39 -9.67 -17.59 -2.08
C THR A 39 -9.18 -16.42 -2.92
N TYR A 40 -7.89 -16.41 -3.30
CA TYR A 40 -7.33 -15.40 -4.20
C TYR A 40 -8.08 -15.34 -5.54
N PHE A 41 -8.27 -16.48 -6.22
CA PHE A 41 -8.98 -16.51 -7.50
C PHE A 41 -10.47 -16.14 -7.36
N ALA A 42 -11.13 -16.53 -6.26
CA ALA A 42 -12.50 -16.10 -5.98
C ALA A 42 -12.62 -14.60 -5.72
N LEU A 43 -11.72 -14.01 -4.93
CA LEU A 43 -11.70 -12.56 -4.72
C LEU A 43 -11.35 -11.79 -6.00
N TYR A 44 -10.54 -12.37 -6.88
CA TYR A 44 -10.29 -11.83 -8.22
C TYR A 44 -11.56 -11.85 -9.09
N ALA A 45 -12.40 -12.89 -9.00
CA ALA A 45 -13.72 -12.93 -9.64
C ALA A 45 -14.67 -11.85 -9.11
N LEU A 46 -14.62 -11.60 -7.79
CA LEU A 46 -15.43 -10.62 -7.05
C LEU A 46 -14.82 -9.21 -7.01
N GLN A 47 -13.66 -8.97 -7.64
CA GLN A 47 -12.92 -7.70 -7.62
C GLN A 47 -13.75 -6.49 -8.07
N HIS A 48 -14.83 -6.72 -8.83
CA HIS A 48 -15.78 -5.68 -9.23
C HIS A 48 -16.53 -5.06 -8.05
N ARG A 49 -16.81 -5.81 -6.96
CA ARG A 49 -17.52 -5.34 -5.75
C ARG A 49 -16.67 -4.50 -4.79
N GLY A 50 -15.35 -4.60 -4.88
CA GLY A 50 -14.44 -3.88 -3.98
C GLY A 50 -13.04 -3.75 -4.56
N GLN A 51 -12.49 -2.53 -4.59
CA GLN A 51 -11.21 -2.17 -5.22
C GLN A 51 -10.31 -1.31 -4.32
N GLU A 52 -10.69 -1.10 -3.05
CA GLU A 52 -9.99 -0.18 -2.15
C GLU A 52 -9.10 -0.90 -1.12
N SER A 53 -9.44 -2.13 -0.73
CA SER A 53 -8.58 -3.05 0.02
C SER A 53 -8.96 -4.49 -0.30
N ALA A 54 -8.09 -5.45 0.04
CA ALA A 54 -8.43 -6.86 0.06
C ALA A 54 -7.72 -7.57 1.22
N GLY A 55 -8.27 -8.70 1.66
CA GLY A 55 -7.73 -9.50 2.73
C GLY A 55 -8.10 -10.97 2.60
N ILE A 56 -7.22 -11.84 3.11
CA ILE A 56 -7.42 -13.28 3.24
C ILE A 56 -7.02 -13.68 4.66
N ALA A 57 -7.89 -14.44 5.31
CA ALA A 57 -7.61 -15.15 6.54
C ALA A 57 -7.60 -16.66 6.25
N THR A 58 -6.67 -17.42 6.82
CA THR A 58 -6.64 -18.89 6.74
C THR A 58 -6.51 -19.52 8.13
N SER A 59 -7.10 -20.70 8.32
CA SER A 59 -6.92 -21.53 9.52
C SER A 59 -6.33 -22.90 9.18
N ASN A 60 -5.38 -23.35 9.99
CA ASN A 60 -4.82 -24.70 9.95
C ASN A 60 -5.49 -25.70 10.92
N GLY A 61 -6.47 -25.27 11.72
CA GLY A 61 -7.07 -26.06 12.82
C GLY A 61 -6.56 -25.68 14.22
N GLU A 62 -5.43 -24.95 14.30
CA GLU A 62 -4.79 -24.55 15.57
C GLU A 62 -4.70 -23.03 15.74
N ARG A 63 -4.68 -22.28 14.63
CA ARG A 63 -4.50 -20.81 14.62
C ARG A 63 -5.02 -20.20 13.32
N ILE A 64 -5.57 -18.99 13.43
CA ILE A 64 -5.90 -18.15 12.27
C ILE A 64 -4.71 -17.24 11.93
N SER A 65 -4.36 -17.17 10.63
CA SER A 65 -3.42 -16.21 10.05
C SER A 65 -4.19 -15.24 9.14
N VAL A 66 -3.91 -13.94 9.19
CA VAL A 66 -4.60 -12.92 8.38
C VAL A 66 -3.60 -12.00 7.69
N TYR A 67 -3.79 -11.78 6.38
CA TYR A 67 -3.10 -10.76 5.60
C TYR A 67 -4.11 -9.84 4.91
N LYS A 68 -3.93 -8.52 5.02
CA LYS A 68 -4.82 -7.51 4.41
C LYS A 68 -4.07 -6.20 4.13
N ASP A 69 -4.34 -5.57 2.98
CA ASP A 69 -3.76 -4.27 2.59
C ASP A 69 -4.64 -3.51 1.56
N LEU A 70 -4.21 -2.30 1.15
CA LEU A 70 -4.94 -1.37 0.30
C LEU A 70 -4.65 -1.52 -1.22
N GLY A 71 -5.73 -1.63 -2.01
CA GLY A 71 -5.69 -1.78 -3.47
C GLY A 71 -6.44 -3.00 -3.99
N LEU A 72 -6.00 -3.51 -5.15
CA LEU A 72 -6.56 -4.67 -5.82
C LEU A 72 -5.98 -5.99 -5.29
N VAL A 73 -6.73 -7.08 -5.41
CA VAL A 73 -6.37 -8.45 -4.98
C VAL A 73 -5.02 -8.86 -5.59
N SER A 74 -4.83 -8.68 -6.90
CA SER A 74 -3.57 -8.96 -7.61
C SER A 74 -2.44 -7.95 -7.38
N GLN A 75 -2.65 -6.95 -6.51
CA GLN A 75 -1.61 -6.02 -6.03
C GLN A 75 -1.26 -6.24 -4.55
N ILE A 76 -2.01 -7.10 -3.86
CA ILE A 76 -1.91 -7.36 -2.41
C ILE A 76 -1.39 -8.77 -2.17
N PHE A 77 -1.75 -9.73 -3.03
CA PHE A 77 -1.37 -11.12 -2.94
C PHE A 77 -0.46 -11.50 -4.11
N ASP A 78 0.81 -11.69 -3.82
CA ASP A 78 1.76 -12.38 -4.70
C ASP A 78 1.94 -13.84 -4.25
N GLU A 79 2.76 -14.59 -4.99
CA GLU A 79 3.08 -15.98 -4.65
C GLU A 79 3.80 -16.08 -3.29
N THR A 80 4.58 -15.08 -2.89
CA THR A 80 5.26 -15.04 -1.58
C THR A 80 4.25 -15.00 -0.43
N ILE A 81 3.27 -14.10 -0.50
CA ILE A 81 2.26 -13.89 0.54
C ILE A 81 1.29 -15.08 0.60
N LEU A 82 0.84 -15.60 -0.55
CA LEU A 82 -0.01 -16.80 -0.59
C LEU A 82 0.70 -18.01 0.03
N ASN A 83 2.00 -18.18 -0.21
CA ASN A 83 2.82 -19.22 0.43
C ASN A 83 3.03 -19.02 1.95
N THR A 84 2.57 -17.93 2.58
CA THR A 84 2.49 -17.82 4.05
C THR A 84 1.14 -18.22 4.63
N LEU A 85 0.08 -18.22 3.80
CA LEU A 85 -1.32 -18.39 4.21
C LEU A 85 -1.73 -19.87 4.14
N HIS A 86 -1.13 -20.71 4.98
CA HIS A 86 -1.48 -22.12 5.05
C HIS A 86 -2.81 -22.35 5.77
N GLY A 87 -3.57 -23.38 5.36
CA GLY A 87 -4.78 -23.79 6.04
C GLY A 87 -5.58 -24.89 5.32
N HIS A 88 -6.73 -25.21 5.90
CA HIS A 88 -7.82 -25.96 5.25
C HIS A 88 -9.17 -25.22 5.32
N ILE A 89 -9.19 -24.05 5.97
CA ILE A 89 -10.28 -23.09 5.99
C ILE A 89 -9.73 -21.74 5.57
N ALA A 90 -10.50 -20.97 4.80
CA ALA A 90 -10.18 -19.58 4.52
C ALA A 90 -11.43 -18.70 4.43
N VAL A 91 -11.24 -17.42 4.76
CA VAL A 91 -12.24 -16.34 4.61
C VAL A 91 -11.57 -15.19 3.86
N GLY A 92 -12.22 -14.69 2.82
CA GLY A 92 -11.73 -13.65 1.94
C GLY A 92 -12.64 -12.43 1.87
N HIS A 93 -12.04 -11.26 1.65
CA HIS A 93 -12.76 -10.00 1.43
C HIS A 93 -12.07 -9.14 0.36
N CYS A 94 -12.86 -8.48 -0.49
CA CYS A 94 -12.44 -7.29 -1.22
C CYS A 94 -13.36 -6.12 -0.82
N ARG A 95 -12.84 -4.93 -0.56
CA ARG A 95 -13.58 -3.82 0.06
C ARG A 95 -13.86 -2.65 -0.88
N TYR A 96 -15.03 -2.05 -0.72
CA TYR A 96 -15.27 -0.64 -1.02
C TYR A 96 -15.56 0.09 0.31
N ALA A 97 -15.09 1.32 0.52
CA ALA A 97 -15.31 1.99 1.81
C ALA A 97 -16.72 2.61 1.89
N THR A 98 -17.52 2.14 2.84
CA THR A 98 -18.98 2.35 2.87
C THR A 98 -19.51 2.76 4.25
N THR A 99 -19.09 2.09 5.32
CA THR A 99 -18.94 2.66 6.68
C THR A 99 -17.46 2.70 7.06
N GLY A 100 -17.04 3.81 7.68
CA GLY A 100 -15.64 4.11 8.00
C GLY A 100 -14.79 4.47 6.77
N ALA A 101 -13.76 5.29 7.00
CA ALA A 101 -12.85 5.75 5.93
C ALA A 101 -12.10 4.62 5.19
N THR A 102 -11.51 4.96 4.04
CA THR A 102 -10.56 4.10 3.30
C THR A 102 -9.19 4.11 3.99
N THR A 103 -9.06 3.36 5.08
CA THR A 103 -7.84 3.18 5.88
C THR A 103 -7.46 1.71 5.96
N TRP A 104 -6.18 1.41 6.17
CA TRP A 104 -5.70 0.03 6.37
C TRP A 104 -6.41 -0.67 7.54
N ALA A 105 -6.61 0.05 8.65
CA ALA A 105 -7.33 -0.45 9.82
C ALA A 105 -8.79 -0.83 9.53
N ASN A 106 -9.41 -0.28 8.48
CA ASN A 106 -10.77 -0.60 8.06
C ASN A 106 -10.82 -1.70 6.98
N ALA A 107 -9.69 -2.32 6.62
CA ALA A 107 -9.67 -3.50 5.76
C ALA A 107 -10.18 -4.74 6.53
N GLN A 108 -10.78 -5.68 5.79
CA GLN A 108 -11.24 -6.97 6.31
C GLN A 108 -10.49 -8.12 5.58
N PRO A 109 -10.49 -9.37 6.09
CA PRO A 109 -11.13 -9.83 7.32
C PRO A 109 -10.67 -9.12 8.59
N THR A 110 -11.56 -8.99 9.56
CA THR A 110 -11.24 -8.57 10.93
C THR A 110 -10.70 -9.76 11.74
N LEU A 111 -10.05 -9.50 12.88
CA LEU A 111 -9.61 -10.54 13.81
C LEU A 111 -9.92 -10.16 15.28
N GLY A 112 -10.43 -11.12 16.06
CA GLY A 112 -10.69 -10.96 17.50
C GLY A 112 -10.42 -12.24 18.29
N SER A 113 -9.87 -12.12 19.50
CA SER A 113 -9.66 -13.27 20.41
C SER A 113 -10.92 -13.55 21.21
N THR A 114 -11.40 -14.78 21.21
CA THR A 114 -12.48 -15.25 22.08
C THR A 114 -11.91 -15.85 23.38
N PRO A 115 -12.72 -16.27 24.36
CA PRO A 115 -12.23 -16.99 25.54
C PRO A 115 -11.72 -18.42 25.24
N HIS A 116 -11.99 -18.94 24.03
CA HIS A 116 -11.75 -20.35 23.66
C HIS A 116 -10.92 -20.53 22.38
N GLY A 117 -10.59 -19.45 21.66
CA GLY A 117 -9.93 -19.47 20.36
C GLY A 117 -9.95 -18.08 19.71
N THR A 118 -10.11 -18.03 18.39
CA THR A 118 -10.12 -16.79 17.61
C THR A 118 -11.37 -16.71 16.72
N VAL A 119 -11.81 -15.50 16.37
CA VAL A 119 -12.78 -15.26 15.31
C VAL A 119 -12.16 -14.35 14.24
N SER A 120 -12.29 -14.74 12.96
CA SER A 120 -12.02 -13.84 11.84
C SER A 120 -13.25 -13.73 10.95
N LEU A 121 -13.59 -12.50 10.55
CA LEU A 121 -14.89 -12.19 9.93
C LEU A 121 -14.76 -11.22 8.74
N ALA A 122 -15.58 -11.48 7.72
CA ALA A 122 -15.76 -10.66 6.53
C ALA A 122 -17.25 -10.35 6.34
N HIS A 123 -17.56 -9.14 5.87
CA HIS A 123 -18.91 -8.59 5.77
C HIS A 123 -19.13 -7.89 4.42
N ASN A 124 -20.23 -8.27 3.75
CA ASN A 124 -20.87 -7.52 2.67
C ASN A 124 -22.20 -6.99 3.22
N GLY A 125 -22.36 -5.67 3.31
CA GLY A 125 -23.58 -5.06 3.83
C GLY A 125 -23.29 -3.77 4.59
N ASN A 126 -24.30 -3.26 5.28
CA ASN A 126 -24.16 -2.11 6.17
C ASN A 126 -25.22 -2.18 7.29
N LEU A 127 -24.77 -2.17 8.55
CA LEU A 127 -25.66 -2.25 9.71
C LEU A 127 -26.21 -0.87 10.11
N THR A 128 -27.53 -0.71 10.04
CA THR A 128 -28.23 0.55 10.37
C THR A 128 -28.21 0.85 11.86
N ASN A 129 -28.18 -0.17 12.74
CA ASN A 129 -28.09 0.00 14.20
C ASN A 129 -26.66 -0.04 14.75
N SER A 130 -25.64 0.25 13.94
CA SER A 130 -24.23 0.26 14.38
C SER A 130 -23.98 1.09 15.64
N ALA A 131 -24.71 2.20 15.83
CA ALA A 131 -24.62 3.01 17.05
C ALA A 131 -25.11 2.24 18.30
N ASP A 132 -26.22 1.50 18.22
CA ASP A 132 -26.72 0.67 19.32
C ASP A 132 -25.79 -0.51 19.62
N LEU A 133 -25.16 -1.08 18.60
CA LEU A 133 -24.17 -2.15 18.76
C LEU A 133 -22.89 -1.64 19.44
N TYR A 134 -22.45 -0.42 19.13
CA TYR A 134 -21.35 0.23 19.83
C TYR A 134 -21.72 0.55 21.30
N ASP A 135 -22.90 1.14 21.54
CA ASP A 135 -23.35 1.44 22.91
C ASP A 135 -23.47 0.15 23.75
N ARG A 136 -24.01 -0.94 23.18
CA ARG A 136 -24.04 -2.29 23.79
C ARG A 136 -22.65 -2.85 24.10
N LEU A 137 -21.65 -2.60 23.25
CA LEU A 137 -20.26 -3.02 23.48
C LEU A 137 -19.66 -2.26 24.68
N ILE A 138 -19.87 -0.94 24.74
CA ILE A 138 -19.41 -0.10 25.86
C ILE A 138 -20.08 -0.48 27.18
N ASP A 139 -21.39 -0.74 27.18
CA ASP A 139 -22.13 -1.15 28.39
C ASP A 139 -21.73 -2.55 28.90
N LYS A 140 -21.31 -3.45 27.99
CA LYS A 140 -20.90 -4.82 28.33
C LYS A 140 -19.48 -4.91 28.89
N SER A 141 -18.54 -4.22 28.26
CA SER A 141 -17.08 -4.44 28.44
C SER A 141 -16.27 -3.16 28.63
N GLY A 142 -16.92 -1.99 28.64
CA GLY A 142 -16.24 -0.70 28.65
C GLY A 142 -15.64 -0.34 27.29
N PHE A 143 -14.69 0.60 27.28
CA PHE A 143 -14.01 0.97 26.02
C PHE A 143 -13.01 -0.12 25.61
N PRO A 144 -13.09 -0.65 24.38
CA PRO A 144 -12.15 -1.66 23.89
C PRO A 144 -10.68 -1.24 24.06
N SER A 145 -9.92 -2.07 24.75
CA SER A 145 -8.48 -1.90 25.02
C SER A 145 -7.61 -2.82 24.18
N ALA A 146 -8.21 -3.77 23.47
CA ALA A 146 -7.58 -4.69 22.51
C ALA A 146 -8.50 -4.90 21.29
N GLY A 147 -7.99 -5.61 20.28
CA GLY A 147 -8.72 -5.92 19.04
C GLY A 147 -8.86 -4.74 18.07
N GLU A 148 -9.52 -5.00 16.94
CA GLU A 148 -9.69 -4.07 15.80
C GLU A 148 -10.20 -2.68 16.21
N VAL A 149 -11.22 -2.61 17.07
CA VAL A 149 -11.83 -1.33 17.51
C VAL A 149 -10.83 -0.49 18.31
N ALA A 150 -10.01 -1.11 19.17
CA ALA A 150 -8.97 -0.41 19.92
C ALA A 150 -7.84 0.10 19.01
N GLN A 151 -7.49 -0.67 17.97
CA GLN A 151 -6.53 -0.27 16.93
C GLN A 151 -7.07 0.86 16.02
N GLY A 152 -8.37 1.17 16.11
CA GLY A 152 -9.00 2.29 15.40
C GLY A 152 -9.74 1.90 14.12
N ASN A 153 -10.10 0.62 13.97
CA ASN A 153 -11.09 0.20 12.97
C ASN A 153 -12.46 0.83 13.31
N THR A 154 -13.07 1.53 12.35
CA THR A 154 -14.36 2.23 12.49
C THR A 154 -15.49 1.61 11.67
N THR A 155 -15.35 0.34 11.26
CA THR A 155 -16.38 -0.43 10.56
C THR A 155 -17.39 -1.07 11.52
N ASP A 156 -18.62 -1.29 11.03
CA ASP A 156 -19.63 -2.12 11.70
C ASP A 156 -19.15 -3.57 11.93
N THR A 157 -18.35 -4.05 11.00
CA THR A 157 -17.68 -5.36 10.96
C THR A 157 -16.82 -5.57 12.20
N ALA A 158 -16.07 -4.55 12.63
CA ALA A 158 -15.28 -4.59 13.86
C ALA A 158 -16.16 -4.66 15.13
N LEU A 159 -17.35 -4.03 15.11
CA LEU A 159 -18.31 -4.13 16.22
C LEU A 159 -18.91 -5.53 16.32
N VAL A 160 -19.31 -6.12 15.18
CA VAL A 160 -19.77 -7.52 15.13
C VAL A 160 -18.66 -8.46 15.60
N THR A 161 -17.42 -8.24 15.16
CA THR A 161 -16.26 -9.06 15.58
C THR A 161 -16.02 -8.96 17.09
N ALA A 162 -16.08 -7.77 17.67
CA ALA A 162 -15.93 -7.58 19.12
C ALA A 162 -17.09 -8.22 19.91
N LEU A 163 -18.34 -8.05 19.45
CA LEU A 163 -19.52 -8.64 20.10
C LEU A 163 -19.57 -10.17 19.96
N LEU A 164 -19.03 -10.74 18.89
CA LEU A 164 -18.82 -12.19 18.72
C LEU A 164 -17.67 -12.70 19.59
N ALA A 165 -16.61 -11.92 19.79
CA ALA A 165 -15.44 -12.31 20.59
C ALA A 165 -15.72 -12.25 22.10
N GLU A 166 -16.49 -11.26 22.56
CA GLU A 166 -16.78 -11.03 23.98
C GLU A 166 -18.03 -11.83 24.44
N HIS A 167 -18.07 -13.14 24.19
CA HIS A 167 -19.22 -14.00 24.54
C HIS A 167 -18.97 -14.86 25.81
N PRO A 168 -20.04 -15.25 26.55
CA PRO A 168 -19.94 -16.12 27.72
C PRO A 168 -20.14 -17.62 27.41
N HIS A 169 -20.32 -17.99 26.13
CA HIS A 169 -20.67 -19.35 25.68
C HIS A 169 -19.42 -20.15 25.30
N ASP A 170 -19.45 -21.47 25.43
CA ASP A 170 -18.31 -22.33 25.04
C ASP A 170 -18.07 -22.46 23.51
N SER A 171 -18.91 -21.84 22.66
CA SER A 171 -18.75 -21.91 21.20
C SER A 171 -19.16 -20.62 20.46
N LEU A 172 -18.47 -20.36 19.34
CA LEU A 172 -18.77 -19.24 18.44
C LEU A 172 -20.12 -19.43 17.72
N GLU A 173 -20.51 -20.68 17.41
CA GLU A 173 -21.82 -21.02 16.85
C GLU A 173 -22.98 -20.50 17.75
N HIS A 174 -22.87 -20.64 19.07
CA HIS A 174 -23.87 -20.12 20.01
C HIS A 174 -23.83 -18.60 20.15
N ALA A 175 -22.64 -18.00 20.16
CA ALA A 175 -22.48 -16.54 20.18
C ALA A 175 -23.12 -15.88 18.93
N ALA A 176 -22.91 -16.46 17.76
CA ALA A 176 -23.54 -16.00 16.51
C ALA A 176 -25.07 -16.09 16.59
N LEU A 177 -25.63 -17.21 17.08
CA LEU A 177 -27.08 -17.38 17.18
C LEU A 177 -27.76 -16.46 18.21
N GLU A 178 -27.03 -15.95 19.22
CA GLU A 178 -27.52 -14.86 20.09
C GLU A 178 -27.39 -13.48 19.43
N LEU A 179 -26.29 -13.23 18.70
CA LEU A 179 -25.99 -11.90 18.14
C LEU A 179 -26.79 -11.57 16.88
N LEU A 180 -26.90 -12.52 15.94
CA LEU A 180 -27.51 -12.31 14.61
C LEU A 180 -28.94 -11.72 14.66
N PRO A 181 -29.85 -12.15 15.56
CA PRO A 181 -31.18 -11.55 15.69
C PRO A 181 -31.19 -10.08 16.18
N THR A 182 -30.06 -9.55 16.63
CA THR A 182 -29.93 -8.17 17.15
C THR A 182 -29.30 -7.19 16.15
N LEU A 183 -28.86 -7.67 14.99
CA LEU A 183 -28.32 -6.84 13.91
C LEU A 183 -29.47 -6.28 13.05
N LYS A 184 -29.49 -4.96 12.80
CA LYS A 184 -30.42 -4.32 11.85
C LYS A 184 -29.62 -3.76 10.67
N GLY A 185 -30.18 -3.90 9.47
CA GLY A 185 -29.55 -3.51 8.21
C GLY A 185 -29.41 -4.70 7.27
N ALA A 186 -28.66 -4.53 6.19
CA ALA A 186 -28.31 -5.63 5.29
C ALA A 186 -26.96 -6.23 5.69
N PHE A 187 -26.85 -7.56 5.65
CA PHE A 187 -25.59 -8.25 5.91
C PHE A 187 -25.54 -9.63 5.25
N CYS A 188 -24.41 -9.92 4.64
CA CYS A 188 -23.91 -11.24 4.30
C CYS A 188 -22.56 -11.37 5.00
N LEU A 189 -22.53 -12.21 6.03
CA LEU A 189 -21.36 -12.48 6.86
C LEU A 189 -20.72 -13.79 6.42
N THR A 190 -19.40 -13.83 6.44
CA THR A 190 -18.62 -15.05 6.30
C THR A 190 -17.48 -14.97 7.30
N PHE A 191 -17.38 -15.94 8.19
CA PHE A 191 -16.45 -15.89 9.32
C PHE A 191 -16.02 -17.30 9.73
N MET A 192 -14.96 -17.43 10.51
CA MET A 192 -14.48 -18.73 10.99
C MET A 192 -13.89 -18.62 12.39
N ASP A 193 -13.97 -19.73 13.12
CA ASP A 193 -13.01 -20.03 14.20
C ASP A 193 -11.87 -20.90 13.64
N GLU A 194 -11.06 -21.50 14.52
CA GLU A 194 -9.96 -22.38 14.11
C GLU A 194 -10.42 -23.60 13.26
N ASN A 195 -11.65 -24.11 13.43
CA ASN A 195 -12.07 -25.41 12.88
C ASN A 195 -13.35 -25.35 12.02
N THR A 196 -14.15 -24.29 12.15
CA THR A 196 -15.48 -24.17 11.54
C THR A 196 -15.58 -22.93 10.65
N LEU A 197 -16.04 -23.11 9.42
CA LEU A 197 -16.49 -22.01 8.55
C LEU A 197 -17.96 -21.71 8.81
N TYR A 198 -18.29 -20.44 8.97
CA TYR A 198 -19.64 -19.93 9.20
C TYR A 198 -20.07 -18.93 8.12
N ALA A 199 -21.36 -18.91 7.82
CA ALA A 199 -21.98 -17.91 6.96
C ALA A 199 -23.37 -17.51 7.49
N ALA A 200 -23.77 -16.25 7.28
CA ALA A 200 -25.11 -15.79 7.63
C ALA A 200 -25.62 -14.73 6.63
N ARG A 201 -26.91 -14.81 6.27
CA ARG A 201 -27.61 -13.83 5.42
C ARG A 201 -28.72 -13.15 6.21
N ASP A 202 -28.86 -11.84 6.07
CA ASP A 202 -29.85 -11.04 6.80
C ASP A 202 -31.31 -11.52 6.56
N PRO A 203 -32.27 -11.19 7.45
CA PRO A 203 -33.65 -11.67 7.36
C PRO A 203 -34.39 -11.23 6.08
N TYR A 204 -33.90 -10.19 5.42
CA TYR A 204 -34.47 -9.63 4.19
C TYR A 204 -33.73 -10.12 2.93
N GLY A 205 -32.57 -10.77 3.07
CA GLY A 205 -31.76 -11.26 1.98
C GLY A 205 -31.31 -10.17 1.01
N VAL A 206 -31.13 -8.93 1.49
CA VAL A 206 -30.90 -7.74 0.64
C VAL A 206 -29.70 -7.94 -0.28
N ARG A 207 -28.67 -8.64 0.22
CA ARG A 207 -27.45 -9.00 -0.52
C ARG A 207 -27.45 -10.46 -0.97
N PRO A 208 -26.84 -10.77 -2.13
CA PRO A 208 -26.68 -12.13 -2.60
C PRO A 208 -25.59 -12.86 -1.81
N LEU A 209 -25.84 -14.14 -1.52
CA LEU A 209 -24.88 -15.06 -0.93
C LEU A 209 -25.21 -16.47 -1.43
N VAL A 210 -24.26 -17.14 -2.07
CA VAL A 210 -24.43 -18.46 -2.69
C VAL A 210 -23.62 -19.53 -1.97
N LEU A 211 -24.13 -20.76 -2.00
CA LEU A 211 -23.49 -21.96 -1.49
C LEU A 211 -23.04 -22.84 -2.67
N GLY A 212 -21.76 -23.23 -2.65
CA GLY A 212 -21.13 -24.11 -3.63
C GLY A 212 -20.47 -25.34 -2.99
N ARG A 213 -20.27 -26.38 -3.80
CA ARG A 213 -19.66 -27.66 -3.41
C ARG A 213 -18.43 -27.95 -4.28
N LEU A 214 -17.27 -28.05 -3.64
CA LEU A 214 -16.06 -28.63 -4.23
C LEU A 214 -16.08 -30.17 -4.07
N GLU A 215 -15.21 -30.88 -4.79
CA GLU A 215 -15.06 -32.34 -4.62
C GLU A 215 -14.80 -32.72 -3.15
N ARG A 216 -13.92 -31.97 -2.48
CA ARG A 216 -13.48 -32.19 -1.09
C ARG A 216 -13.75 -30.99 -0.17
N GLY A 217 -14.76 -30.16 -0.46
CA GLY A 217 -15.02 -28.96 0.34
C GLY A 217 -16.35 -28.26 0.07
N TRP A 218 -16.62 -27.21 0.83
CA TRP A 218 -17.76 -26.31 0.63
C TRP A 218 -17.26 -24.87 0.48
N VAL A 219 -18.03 -24.08 -0.27
CA VAL A 219 -17.70 -22.68 -0.58
C VAL A 219 -18.93 -21.81 -0.34
N VAL A 220 -18.73 -20.62 0.22
CA VAL A 220 -19.73 -19.54 0.24
C VAL A 220 -19.14 -18.30 -0.45
N ALA A 221 -19.96 -17.57 -1.20
CA ALA A 221 -19.50 -16.39 -1.94
C ALA A 221 -20.64 -15.40 -2.22
N SER A 222 -20.33 -14.11 -2.45
CA SER A 222 -21.33 -13.13 -2.89
C SER A 222 -22.00 -13.48 -4.24
N GLU A 223 -21.31 -14.20 -5.15
CA GLU A 223 -21.82 -14.54 -6.48
C GLU A 223 -21.42 -15.94 -6.96
N SER A 224 -22.24 -16.53 -7.84
CA SER A 224 -21.93 -17.78 -8.57
C SER A 224 -20.61 -17.71 -9.34
N ALA A 225 -20.28 -16.56 -9.92
CA ALA A 225 -19.04 -16.38 -10.69
C ALA A 225 -17.75 -16.63 -9.90
N ALA A 226 -17.80 -16.55 -8.56
CA ALA A 226 -16.69 -16.96 -7.70
C ALA A 226 -16.60 -18.49 -7.58
N LEU A 227 -17.75 -19.18 -7.50
CA LEU A 227 -17.83 -20.64 -7.49
C LEU A 227 -17.29 -21.24 -8.79
N ASP A 228 -17.72 -20.68 -9.93
CA ASP A 228 -17.31 -21.13 -11.26
C ASP A 228 -15.78 -21.05 -11.46
N ILE A 229 -15.15 -19.97 -10.98
CA ILE A 229 -13.69 -19.76 -11.09
C ILE A 229 -12.89 -20.69 -10.17
N VAL A 230 -13.42 -21.10 -9.01
CA VAL A 230 -12.77 -22.10 -8.13
C VAL A 230 -13.18 -23.54 -8.43
N GLY A 231 -14.00 -23.78 -9.46
CA GLY A 231 -14.49 -25.12 -9.83
C GLY A 231 -15.52 -25.72 -8.87
N ALA A 232 -16.16 -24.89 -8.02
CA ALA A 232 -17.23 -25.33 -7.14
C ALA A 232 -18.57 -25.40 -7.88
N SER A 233 -19.28 -26.52 -7.75
CA SER A 233 -20.64 -26.65 -8.29
C SER A 233 -21.62 -25.82 -7.45
N PHE A 234 -22.41 -24.94 -8.07
CA PHE A 234 -23.50 -24.22 -7.40
C PHE A 234 -24.52 -25.20 -6.81
N VAL A 235 -24.93 -24.95 -5.55
CA VAL A 235 -25.92 -25.77 -4.83
C VAL A 235 -27.23 -25.00 -4.69
N ARG A 236 -27.18 -23.78 -4.15
CA ARG A 236 -28.31 -22.85 -3.96
C ARG A 236 -27.84 -21.48 -3.48
N GLU A 237 -28.75 -20.51 -3.38
CA GLU A 237 -28.54 -19.35 -2.50
C GLU A 237 -28.62 -19.76 -1.02
N VAL A 238 -27.94 -19.00 -0.16
CA VAL A 238 -28.19 -18.99 1.30
C VAL A 238 -29.51 -18.25 1.52
N GLU A 239 -30.41 -18.82 2.31
CA GLU A 239 -31.77 -18.28 2.49
C GLU A 239 -31.78 -17.01 3.37
N PRO A 240 -32.74 -16.09 3.21
CA PRO A 240 -32.89 -14.96 4.14
C PRO A 240 -33.12 -15.45 5.58
N GLY A 241 -32.38 -14.89 6.54
CA GLY A 241 -32.39 -15.30 7.94
C GLY A 241 -31.72 -16.66 8.21
N GLU A 242 -30.97 -17.22 7.26
CA GLU A 242 -30.20 -18.46 7.45
C GLU A 242 -28.80 -18.19 8.01
N PHE A 243 -28.38 -19.10 8.89
CA PHE A 243 -27.03 -19.30 9.37
C PHE A 243 -26.56 -20.72 9.00
N ILE A 244 -25.34 -20.82 8.48
CA ILE A 244 -24.69 -22.06 8.07
C ILE A 244 -23.38 -22.23 8.86
N ALA A 245 -23.09 -23.46 9.29
CA ALA A 245 -21.81 -23.88 9.86
C ALA A 245 -21.27 -25.10 9.09
N ILE A 246 -19.96 -25.14 8.84
CA ILE A 246 -19.28 -26.18 8.05
C ILE A 246 -17.96 -26.54 8.74
N ASP A 247 -17.82 -27.81 9.13
CA ASP A 247 -16.61 -28.41 9.70
C ASP A 247 -16.48 -29.89 9.25
N GLU A 248 -15.75 -30.72 10.01
CA GLU A 248 -15.54 -32.14 9.71
C GLU A 248 -16.82 -33.00 9.74
N ASP A 249 -17.85 -32.62 10.51
CA ASP A 249 -19.18 -33.24 10.47
C ASP A 249 -19.98 -32.80 9.21
N GLY A 250 -19.48 -31.81 8.49
CA GLY A 250 -20.06 -31.29 7.25
C GLY A 250 -20.97 -30.08 7.46
N LEU A 251 -21.89 -29.87 6.51
CA LEU A 251 -22.72 -28.66 6.47
C LEU A 251 -23.96 -28.78 7.38
N ARG A 252 -24.08 -27.87 8.34
CA ARG A 252 -25.25 -27.63 9.18
C ARG A 252 -25.91 -26.31 8.78
N SER A 253 -27.25 -26.28 8.78
CA SER A 253 -28.07 -25.09 8.50
C SER A 253 -29.07 -24.86 9.62
N ARG A 254 -29.26 -23.60 10.02
CA ARG A 254 -30.28 -23.15 10.97
C ARG A 254 -30.87 -21.81 10.52
N ARG A 255 -32.11 -21.53 10.89
CA ARG A 255 -32.74 -20.22 10.67
C ARG A 255 -32.74 -19.43 11.99
N PHE A 256 -32.15 -18.24 11.99
CA PHE A 256 -32.06 -17.38 13.18
C PHE A 256 -33.16 -16.31 13.25
N ALA A 257 -33.82 -16.01 12.14
CA ALA A 257 -34.92 -15.05 12.02
C ALA A 257 -35.96 -15.50 11.00
N GLU A 258 -37.19 -14.99 11.08
CA GLU A 258 -38.19 -15.19 10.03
C GLU A 258 -37.81 -14.43 8.75
N ALA A 259 -38.03 -15.03 7.59
CA ALA A 259 -37.63 -14.47 6.30
C ALA A 259 -38.66 -13.44 5.81
N THR A 260 -38.22 -12.20 5.58
CA THR A 260 -39.03 -11.09 5.05
C THR A 260 -38.36 -10.47 3.82
N PRO A 261 -38.32 -11.17 2.66
CA PRO A 261 -37.40 -10.84 1.57
C PRO A 261 -37.60 -9.43 0.99
N ALA A 262 -36.51 -8.70 0.80
CA ALA A 262 -36.44 -7.39 0.16
C ALA A 262 -35.10 -7.22 -0.58
N GLY A 263 -34.83 -8.14 -1.53
CA GLY A 263 -33.59 -8.20 -2.30
C GLY A 263 -33.25 -6.89 -3.02
N CYS A 264 -31.97 -6.53 -3.10
CA CYS A 264 -31.57 -5.27 -3.71
C CYS A 264 -31.79 -5.28 -5.23
N VAL A 265 -32.79 -4.53 -5.73
CA VAL A 265 -33.05 -4.42 -7.18
C VAL A 265 -31.84 -3.87 -7.95
N PHE A 266 -30.96 -3.13 -7.28
CA PHE A 266 -29.77 -2.53 -7.87
C PHE A 266 -28.67 -3.56 -8.24
N GLU A 267 -28.73 -4.77 -7.69
CA GLU A 267 -27.90 -5.91 -8.12
C GLU A 267 -28.23 -6.30 -9.57
N HIS A 268 -29.53 -6.40 -9.90
CA HIS A 268 -29.98 -6.63 -11.28
C HIS A 268 -29.65 -5.45 -12.20
N VAL A 269 -29.73 -4.19 -11.73
CA VAL A 269 -29.47 -2.99 -12.55
C VAL A 269 -27.98 -2.83 -12.88
N TYR A 270 -27.10 -2.94 -11.88
CA TYR A 270 -25.69 -2.52 -12.02
C TYR A 270 -24.67 -3.38 -11.27
N LEU A 271 -24.88 -3.62 -9.96
CA LEU A 271 -23.80 -4.00 -9.04
C LEU A 271 -23.20 -5.37 -9.36
N SER A 272 -24.05 -6.40 -9.48
CA SER A 272 -23.63 -7.75 -9.81
C SER A 272 -23.01 -7.85 -11.20
N ARG A 273 -22.17 -8.86 -11.43
CA ARG A 273 -21.76 -9.20 -12.81
C ARG A 273 -22.95 -9.68 -13.65
N PRO A 274 -22.92 -9.52 -15.00
CA PRO A 274 -24.00 -10.00 -15.86
C PRO A 274 -24.21 -11.52 -15.85
N ASP A 275 -23.17 -12.30 -15.52
CA ASP A 275 -23.20 -13.76 -15.41
C ASP A 275 -23.68 -14.28 -14.03
N ALA A 276 -23.94 -13.40 -13.07
CA ALA A 276 -24.55 -13.76 -11.79
C ALA A 276 -26.04 -14.15 -11.95
N ILE A 277 -26.52 -15.00 -11.03
CA ILE A 277 -27.91 -15.46 -10.93
C ILE A 277 -28.46 -15.07 -9.55
N ILE A 278 -29.64 -14.44 -9.52
CA ILE A 278 -30.30 -13.96 -8.28
C ILE A 278 -31.80 -14.29 -8.35
N ASP A 279 -32.34 -14.94 -7.31
CA ASP A 279 -33.71 -15.48 -7.25
C ASP A 279 -34.08 -16.23 -8.56
N GLY A 280 -33.14 -17.02 -9.07
CA GLY A 280 -33.27 -17.80 -10.31
C GLY A 280 -33.18 -17.02 -11.63
N ARG A 281 -32.88 -15.71 -11.61
CA ARG A 281 -32.74 -14.89 -12.82
C ARG A 281 -31.29 -14.49 -13.10
N VAL A 282 -30.83 -14.73 -14.32
CA VAL A 282 -29.53 -14.24 -14.83
C VAL A 282 -29.56 -12.72 -14.97
N VAL A 283 -28.58 -12.03 -14.38
CA VAL A 283 -28.51 -10.56 -14.35
C VAL A 283 -28.43 -9.94 -15.75
N TYR A 284 -27.71 -10.55 -16.69
CA TYR A 284 -27.68 -10.15 -18.10
C TYR A 284 -29.08 -10.10 -18.71
N GLU A 285 -29.92 -11.12 -18.50
CA GLU A 285 -31.29 -11.14 -19.03
C GLU A 285 -32.16 -10.02 -18.45
N SER A 286 -31.96 -9.66 -17.18
CA SER A 286 -32.68 -8.53 -16.57
C SER A 286 -32.31 -7.23 -17.26
N ARG A 287 -31.02 -6.96 -17.46
CA ARG A 287 -30.53 -5.73 -18.11
C ARG A 287 -30.94 -5.64 -19.58
N VAL A 288 -30.95 -6.76 -20.32
CA VAL A 288 -31.47 -6.78 -21.70
C VAL A 288 -32.98 -6.46 -21.73
N GLU A 289 -33.80 -7.05 -20.85
CA GLU A 289 -35.25 -6.76 -20.86
C GLU A 289 -35.55 -5.33 -20.36
N MET A 290 -34.76 -4.78 -19.43
CA MET A 290 -34.81 -3.34 -19.10
C MET A 290 -34.55 -2.49 -20.35
N GLY A 291 -33.57 -2.87 -21.18
CA GLY A 291 -33.30 -2.25 -22.48
C GLY A 291 -34.50 -2.27 -23.43
N ARG A 292 -35.17 -3.43 -23.58
CA ARG A 292 -36.37 -3.56 -24.40
C ARG A 292 -37.53 -2.71 -23.87
N GLN A 293 -37.80 -2.79 -22.57
CA GLN A 293 -38.87 -2.01 -21.94
C GLN A 293 -38.63 -0.49 -22.06
N LEU A 294 -37.40 -0.04 -21.89
CA LEU A 294 -36.96 1.34 -22.11
C LEU A 294 -37.14 1.80 -23.57
N ALA A 295 -37.05 0.90 -24.55
CA ALA A 295 -37.40 1.19 -25.94
C ALA A 295 -38.92 1.27 -26.19
N ARG A 296 -39.73 0.47 -25.48
CA ARG A 296 -41.21 0.57 -25.54
C ARG A 296 -41.71 1.88 -24.95
N GLU A 297 -41.14 2.31 -23.84
CA GLU A 297 -41.51 3.54 -23.12
C GLU A 297 -40.95 4.82 -23.77
N HIS A 298 -39.72 4.76 -24.27
CA HIS A 298 -38.96 5.95 -24.68
C HIS A 298 -38.24 5.78 -26.03
N ARG A 299 -38.92 5.22 -27.04
CA ARG A 299 -38.45 5.21 -28.44
C ARG A 299 -38.22 6.62 -28.98
N VAL A 300 -37.25 6.77 -29.87
CA VAL A 300 -36.96 7.99 -30.64
C VAL A 300 -36.43 7.59 -32.03
N GLU A 301 -36.57 8.44 -33.04
CA GLU A 301 -35.89 8.20 -34.32
C GLU A 301 -34.41 8.58 -34.22
N ALA A 302 -33.53 7.58 -34.38
CA ALA A 302 -32.09 7.76 -34.36
C ALA A 302 -31.39 6.79 -35.31
N ASP A 303 -30.10 7.01 -35.55
CA ASP A 303 -29.33 6.29 -36.57
C ASP A 303 -28.35 5.26 -35.97
N LEU A 304 -28.18 5.26 -34.64
CA LEU A 304 -27.35 4.32 -33.88
C LEU A 304 -27.81 4.22 -32.42
N VAL A 305 -27.90 3.00 -31.88
CA VAL A 305 -27.96 2.72 -30.43
C VAL A 305 -26.58 2.32 -29.96
N MET A 306 -26.09 2.93 -28.87
CA MET A 306 -24.76 2.69 -28.33
C MET A 306 -24.75 2.71 -26.79
N PRO A 307 -23.92 1.89 -26.13
CA PRO A 307 -23.79 1.88 -24.68
C PRO A 307 -22.77 2.90 -24.16
N THR A 308 -22.94 3.32 -22.90
CA THR A 308 -21.82 3.67 -22.02
C THR A 308 -21.13 2.36 -21.59
N PRO A 309 -19.86 2.10 -21.97
CA PRO A 309 -19.22 0.83 -21.66
C PRO A 309 -18.73 0.76 -20.20
N GLU A 310 -18.91 -0.35 -19.46
CA GLU A 310 -19.44 -1.65 -19.88
C GLU A 310 -20.88 -1.93 -19.39
N SER A 311 -21.34 -1.21 -18.36
CA SER A 311 -22.61 -1.49 -17.68
C SER A 311 -23.84 -1.33 -18.56
N GLY A 312 -23.83 -0.33 -19.46
CA GLY A 312 -24.93 -0.08 -20.41
C GLY A 312 -25.02 -1.09 -21.56
N VAL A 313 -24.04 -2.00 -21.73
CA VAL A 313 -23.97 -2.90 -22.90
C VAL A 313 -25.20 -3.81 -23.07
N PRO A 314 -25.70 -4.54 -22.05
CA PRO A 314 -26.85 -5.44 -22.24
C PRO A 314 -28.15 -4.66 -22.49
N ALA A 315 -28.33 -3.52 -21.81
CA ALA A 315 -29.47 -2.64 -22.03
C ALA A 315 -29.45 -2.01 -23.45
N ALA A 316 -28.27 -1.70 -23.99
CA ALA A 316 -28.13 -1.24 -25.37
C ALA A 316 -28.47 -2.31 -26.41
N ILE A 317 -28.14 -3.57 -26.15
CA ILE A 317 -28.54 -4.69 -27.01
C ILE A 317 -30.07 -4.82 -27.02
N GLY A 318 -30.70 -4.86 -25.84
CA GLY A 318 -32.17 -4.93 -25.73
C GLY A 318 -32.89 -3.73 -26.37
N TYR A 319 -32.40 -2.51 -26.12
CA TYR A 319 -32.99 -1.31 -26.73
C TYR A 319 -32.89 -1.35 -28.26
N ALA A 320 -31.76 -1.79 -28.82
CA ALA A 320 -31.58 -1.93 -30.27
C ALA A 320 -32.50 -2.99 -30.88
N GLU A 321 -32.61 -4.17 -30.26
CA GLU A 321 -33.50 -5.25 -30.68
C GLU A 321 -34.97 -4.81 -30.78
N GLU A 322 -35.50 -4.17 -29.72
CA GLU A 322 -36.90 -3.75 -29.64
C GLU A 322 -37.19 -2.51 -30.50
N SER A 323 -36.27 -1.54 -30.55
CA SER A 323 -36.45 -0.31 -31.35
C SER A 323 -36.21 -0.52 -32.84
N GLY A 324 -35.51 -1.57 -33.25
CA GLY A 324 -35.07 -1.83 -34.62
C GLY A 324 -33.96 -0.89 -35.12
N ILE A 325 -33.37 -0.09 -34.23
CA ILE A 325 -32.28 0.85 -34.57
C ILE A 325 -30.94 0.10 -34.48
N PRO A 326 -30.01 0.25 -35.44
CA PRO A 326 -28.74 -0.47 -35.42
C PRO A 326 -27.93 -0.25 -34.13
N TYR A 327 -27.51 -1.35 -33.49
CA TYR A 327 -26.54 -1.32 -32.40
C TYR A 327 -25.12 -1.07 -32.95
N GLY A 328 -24.30 -0.32 -32.22
CA GLY A 328 -22.86 -0.30 -32.44
C GLY A 328 -22.07 0.50 -31.40
N ASN A 329 -20.79 0.16 -31.25
CA ASN A 329 -19.90 0.84 -30.31
C ASN A 329 -19.47 2.22 -30.87
N GLY A 330 -20.09 3.29 -30.36
CA GLY A 330 -19.65 4.68 -30.59
C GLY A 330 -18.50 5.14 -29.68
N LEU A 331 -18.14 4.33 -28.67
CA LEU A 331 -17.11 4.59 -27.67
C LEU A 331 -16.19 3.37 -27.51
N VAL A 332 -14.94 3.61 -27.15
CA VAL A 332 -13.99 2.59 -26.67
C VAL A 332 -13.55 2.95 -25.26
N LYS A 333 -13.72 2.02 -24.32
CA LYS A 333 -13.16 2.10 -22.97
C LYS A 333 -11.68 1.76 -23.01
N ASN A 334 -10.87 2.52 -22.27
CA ASN A 334 -9.46 2.25 -22.10
C ASN A 334 -9.25 1.25 -20.95
N SER A 335 -9.10 -0.04 -21.29
CA SER A 335 -8.94 -1.13 -20.33
C SER A 335 -7.72 -0.99 -19.40
N TYR A 336 -6.72 -0.19 -19.80
CA TYR A 336 -5.48 0.03 -19.03
C TYR A 336 -5.56 1.22 -18.05
N VAL A 337 -6.71 1.91 -17.93
CA VAL A 337 -6.82 3.16 -17.16
C VAL A 337 -7.77 3.07 -15.97
N GLY A 338 -7.37 3.75 -14.89
CA GLY A 338 -8.16 3.91 -13.68
C GLY A 338 -7.95 5.23 -12.90
N ARG A 339 -7.92 5.16 -11.56
CA ARG A 339 -8.17 6.27 -10.64
C ARG A 339 -6.93 7.16 -10.41
N THR A 340 -6.73 8.12 -11.30
CA THR A 340 -5.82 9.24 -11.04
C THR A 340 -6.35 10.11 -9.88
N PHE A 341 -6.10 9.72 -8.63
CA PHE A 341 -6.74 10.35 -7.46
C PHE A 341 -6.17 11.73 -7.08
N ILE A 342 -4.97 12.06 -7.56
CA ILE A 342 -4.37 13.40 -7.41
C ILE A 342 -3.97 13.93 -8.79
N GLN A 343 -4.81 14.80 -9.36
CA GLN A 343 -4.47 15.61 -10.54
C GLN A 343 -4.38 17.10 -10.15
N PRO A 344 -3.19 17.72 -10.16
CA PRO A 344 -2.95 19.01 -9.50
C PRO A 344 -3.44 20.25 -10.27
N THR A 345 -4.16 20.12 -11.40
CA THR A 345 -4.64 21.28 -12.17
C THR A 345 -6.09 21.14 -12.65
N GLN A 346 -6.78 22.30 -12.73
CA GLN A 346 -8.10 22.46 -13.36
C GLN A 346 -8.14 21.95 -14.82
N THR A 347 -7.01 22.02 -15.53
CA THR A 347 -6.88 21.57 -16.91
C THR A 347 -6.87 20.04 -17.01
N MET A 348 -6.09 19.36 -16.16
CA MET A 348 -6.05 17.89 -16.10
C MET A 348 -7.40 17.31 -15.69
N ARG A 349 -8.11 17.92 -14.71
CA ARG A 349 -9.47 17.51 -14.33
C ARG A 349 -10.47 17.50 -15.48
N LYS A 350 -10.26 18.30 -16.55
CA LYS A 350 -11.11 18.30 -17.76
C LYS A 350 -10.77 17.17 -18.75
N MET A 351 -9.67 16.44 -18.53
CA MET A 351 -9.27 15.27 -19.32
C MET A 351 -9.78 13.94 -18.75
N GLY A 352 -10.27 13.89 -17.51
CA GLY A 352 -10.62 12.64 -16.79
C GLY A 352 -11.40 11.62 -17.62
N ILE A 353 -12.59 11.99 -18.10
CA ILE A 353 -13.41 11.11 -18.95
C ILE A 353 -12.74 10.77 -20.30
N LYS A 354 -11.93 11.68 -20.89
CA LYS A 354 -11.22 11.46 -22.16
C LYS A 354 -9.99 10.54 -22.04
N LEU A 355 -9.49 10.29 -20.83
CA LEU A 355 -8.50 9.25 -20.57
C LEU A 355 -9.12 7.85 -20.55
N LYS A 356 -10.43 7.77 -20.25
CA LYS A 356 -11.17 6.52 -19.99
C LYS A 356 -12.08 6.07 -21.11
N LEU A 357 -12.72 7.02 -21.81
CA LEU A 357 -13.60 6.79 -22.94
C LEU A 357 -13.14 7.62 -24.14
N ASN A 358 -12.95 6.96 -25.29
CA ASN A 358 -12.60 7.60 -26.55
C ASN A 358 -13.75 7.45 -27.56
N PRO A 359 -14.26 8.54 -28.17
CA PRO A 359 -15.35 8.46 -29.15
C PRO A 359 -14.83 8.04 -30.52
N LEU A 360 -15.45 7.02 -31.10
CA LEU A 360 -15.13 6.56 -32.46
C LEU A 360 -15.80 7.49 -33.47
N ARG A 361 -15.11 8.60 -33.83
CA ARG A 361 -15.63 9.63 -34.75
C ARG A 361 -16.28 9.05 -36.02
N SER A 362 -15.63 8.09 -36.69
CA SER A 362 -16.15 7.42 -37.88
C SER A 362 -17.45 6.62 -37.67
N VAL A 363 -17.86 6.38 -36.43
CA VAL A 363 -19.12 5.73 -36.05
C VAL A 363 -20.19 6.75 -35.65
N VAL A 364 -19.83 7.89 -35.06
CA VAL A 364 -20.75 8.87 -34.46
C VAL A 364 -20.96 10.17 -35.25
N GLU A 365 -20.02 10.54 -36.12
CA GLU A 365 -20.04 11.82 -36.84
C GLU A 365 -21.22 11.90 -37.82
N GLY A 366 -22.02 12.97 -37.71
CA GLY A 366 -23.21 13.21 -38.53
C GLY A 366 -24.47 12.45 -38.12
N LYS A 367 -24.45 11.63 -37.06
CA LYS A 367 -25.58 10.78 -36.65
C LYS A 367 -26.37 11.29 -35.44
N ARG A 368 -27.64 10.92 -35.39
CA ARG A 368 -28.48 10.91 -34.18
C ARG A 368 -28.19 9.65 -33.38
N LEU A 369 -27.87 9.79 -32.09
CA LEU A 369 -27.43 8.70 -31.22
C LEU A 369 -28.45 8.47 -30.10
N VAL A 370 -28.78 7.20 -29.83
CA VAL A 370 -29.33 6.79 -28.52
C VAL A 370 -28.20 6.25 -27.67
N VAL A 371 -27.91 6.92 -26.56
CA VAL A 371 -26.85 6.56 -25.61
C VAL A 371 -27.51 5.91 -24.39
N ILE A 372 -27.21 4.64 -24.17
CA ILE A 372 -27.79 3.83 -23.08
C ILE A 372 -26.80 3.75 -21.92
N ASP A 373 -27.25 4.12 -20.72
CA ASP A 373 -26.48 4.10 -19.49
C ASP A 373 -27.28 3.42 -18.37
N ASP A 374 -26.62 2.93 -17.32
CA ASP A 374 -27.31 2.16 -16.27
C ASP A 374 -28.18 3.03 -15.36
N SER A 375 -27.64 4.17 -14.92
CA SER A 375 -28.22 5.03 -13.89
C SER A 375 -27.66 6.46 -13.97
N ILE A 376 -28.31 7.42 -13.29
CA ILE A 376 -27.73 8.76 -13.08
C ILE A 376 -27.82 9.13 -11.60
N VAL A 377 -26.65 9.29 -10.95
CA VAL A 377 -26.53 9.69 -9.54
C VAL A 377 -26.24 11.20 -9.43
N ARG A 378 -25.09 11.66 -9.94
CA ARG A 378 -24.61 13.07 -9.87
C ARG A 378 -24.68 13.81 -11.22
N GLY A 379 -24.74 13.08 -12.34
CA GLY A 379 -25.00 13.59 -13.69
C GLY A 379 -23.89 14.40 -14.40
N ASN A 380 -22.74 14.67 -13.78
CA ASN A 380 -21.65 15.37 -14.47
C ASN A 380 -20.93 14.44 -15.46
N THR A 381 -20.93 13.13 -15.20
CA THR A 381 -20.41 12.09 -16.10
C THR A 381 -21.22 12.04 -17.38
N GLN A 382 -22.54 11.94 -17.30
CA GLN A 382 -23.43 11.97 -18.46
C GLN A 382 -23.35 13.33 -19.19
N ARG A 383 -23.26 14.46 -18.47
CA ARG A 383 -23.02 15.79 -19.07
C ARG A 383 -21.71 15.84 -19.86
N ALA A 384 -20.64 15.24 -19.33
CA ALA A 384 -19.34 15.18 -20.00
C ALA A 384 -19.34 14.19 -21.19
N LEU A 385 -20.11 13.11 -21.11
CA LEU A 385 -20.30 12.12 -22.17
C LEU A 385 -21.08 12.70 -23.36
N VAL A 386 -22.22 13.33 -23.11
CA VAL A 386 -23.03 14.03 -24.12
C VAL A 386 -22.19 15.11 -24.82
N ARG A 387 -21.45 15.91 -24.04
CA ARG A 387 -20.49 16.88 -24.57
C ARG A 387 -19.41 16.23 -25.44
N MET A 388 -18.82 15.11 -25.00
CA MET A 388 -17.78 14.39 -25.77
C MET A 388 -18.32 13.92 -27.13
N LEU A 389 -19.55 13.40 -27.18
CA LEU A 389 -20.17 12.91 -28.41
C LEU A 389 -20.51 14.05 -29.38
N ARG A 390 -21.01 15.20 -28.88
CA ARG A 390 -21.17 16.41 -29.71
C ARG A 390 -19.83 16.97 -30.20
N GLU A 391 -18.77 16.98 -29.37
CA GLU A 391 -17.40 17.33 -29.80
C GLU A 391 -16.81 16.34 -30.83
N ALA A 392 -17.33 15.12 -30.89
CA ALA A 392 -17.01 14.11 -31.89
C ALA A 392 -17.88 14.18 -33.17
N GLY A 393 -18.83 15.12 -33.24
CA GLY A 393 -19.65 15.39 -34.43
C GLY A 393 -21.03 14.73 -34.44
N ALA A 394 -21.54 14.21 -33.31
CA ALA A 394 -22.91 13.73 -33.21
C ALA A 394 -23.92 14.87 -33.48
N LEU A 395 -24.96 14.59 -34.28
CA LEU A 395 -26.03 15.53 -34.61
C LEU A 395 -26.99 15.69 -33.42
N GLU A 396 -27.48 14.57 -32.92
CA GLU A 396 -28.36 14.49 -31.74
C GLU A 396 -27.86 13.41 -30.78
N VAL A 397 -28.07 13.62 -29.49
CA VAL A 397 -27.69 12.72 -28.40
C VAL A 397 -28.88 12.56 -27.46
N HIS A 398 -29.58 11.43 -27.59
CA HIS A 398 -30.70 11.04 -26.75
C HIS A 398 -30.20 10.09 -25.65
N VAL A 399 -30.30 10.47 -24.39
CA VAL A 399 -29.86 9.64 -23.26
C VAL A 399 -31.03 8.76 -22.79
N ARG A 400 -30.79 7.47 -22.55
CA ARG A 400 -31.78 6.54 -22.00
C ARG A 400 -31.17 5.73 -20.87
N ILE A 401 -31.89 5.61 -19.77
CA ILE A 401 -31.38 5.10 -18.49
C ILE A 401 -32.17 3.86 -18.06
N SER A 402 -31.48 2.75 -17.81
CA SER A 402 -32.10 1.47 -17.42
C SER A 402 -32.41 1.33 -15.92
N SER A 403 -32.40 2.43 -15.18
CA SER A 403 -32.99 2.56 -13.84
C SER A 403 -34.01 3.73 -13.82
N PRO A 404 -34.96 3.74 -12.87
CA PRO A 404 -35.66 4.95 -12.48
C PRO A 404 -34.68 6.00 -11.91
N PRO A 405 -35.10 7.28 -11.74
CA PRO A 405 -34.22 8.32 -11.19
C PRO A 405 -33.90 8.05 -9.70
N VAL A 406 -32.61 8.01 -9.34
CA VAL A 406 -32.14 7.82 -7.96
C VAL A 406 -32.40 9.09 -7.14
N LYS A 407 -33.37 9.03 -6.22
CA LYS A 407 -33.86 10.18 -5.43
C LYS A 407 -33.44 10.12 -3.96
N TRP A 408 -33.03 8.95 -3.48
CA TRP A 408 -32.72 8.68 -2.08
C TRP A 408 -31.39 7.92 -1.94
N PRO A 409 -30.64 8.12 -0.85
CA PRO A 409 -29.43 7.34 -0.56
C PRO A 409 -29.77 5.88 -0.24
N CYS A 410 -28.76 5.03 -0.09
CA CYS A 410 -28.91 3.66 0.41
C CYS A 410 -28.28 3.54 1.79
N PHE A 411 -28.95 2.85 2.72
CA PHE A 411 -28.42 2.50 4.05
C PHE A 411 -28.13 0.99 4.18
N TYR A 412 -28.29 0.24 3.09
CA TYR A 412 -28.02 -1.20 2.95
C TYR A 412 -26.80 -1.45 2.05
N GLY A 413 -25.91 -0.44 1.97
CA GLY A 413 -24.61 -0.55 1.34
C GLY A 413 -24.55 -0.23 -0.15
N ILE A 414 -24.97 0.95 -0.56
CA ILE A 414 -24.52 1.50 -1.84
C ILE A 414 -23.98 2.88 -1.53
N ASP A 415 -22.74 3.18 -1.95
CA ASP A 415 -22.08 4.47 -1.68
C ASP A 415 -22.65 5.60 -2.56
N PHE A 416 -23.96 5.80 -2.46
CA PHE A 416 -24.65 6.92 -3.09
C PHE A 416 -24.24 8.23 -2.44
N ALA A 417 -24.33 9.28 -3.25
CA ALA A 417 -24.18 10.65 -2.79
C ALA A 417 -25.21 10.98 -1.69
N SER A 418 -24.91 11.96 -0.85
CA SER A 418 -25.91 12.48 0.08
C SER A 418 -27.13 12.98 -0.70
N ARG A 419 -28.32 12.99 -0.08
CA ARG A 419 -29.56 13.34 -0.78
C ARG A 419 -29.51 14.71 -1.50
N ALA A 420 -28.73 15.66 -0.99
CA ALA A 420 -28.51 16.98 -1.59
C ALA A 420 -27.59 16.99 -2.82
N GLU A 421 -26.83 15.91 -3.07
CA GLU A 421 -25.93 15.73 -4.22
C GLU A 421 -26.56 14.87 -5.34
N LEU A 422 -27.73 14.25 -5.10
CA LEU A 422 -28.45 13.45 -6.09
C LEU A 422 -29.17 14.36 -7.09
N ILE A 423 -28.89 14.21 -8.39
CA ILE A 423 -29.41 15.12 -9.42
C ILE A 423 -30.94 15.06 -9.58
N ALA A 424 -31.57 13.91 -9.27
CA ALA A 424 -33.01 13.77 -9.31
C ALA A 424 -33.73 14.23 -8.02
N ASN A 425 -33.02 14.69 -7.00
CA ASN A 425 -33.62 15.25 -5.79
C ASN A 425 -34.01 16.72 -6.02
N GLY A 426 -35.18 16.92 -6.63
CA GLY A 426 -35.79 18.25 -6.83
C GLY A 426 -35.68 18.84 -8.24
N MET A 427 -35.30 18.03 -9.24
CA MET A 427 -35.37 18.38 -10.67
C MET A 427 -36.30 17.43 -11.42
N SER A 428 -37.00 17.93 -12.45
CA SER A 428 -37.77 17.12 -13.39
C SER A 428 -36.86 16.42 -14.42
N THR A 429 -37.40 15.44 -15.15
CA THR A 429 -36.66 14.76 -16.25
C THR A 429 -36.18 15.74 -17.31
N GLU A 430 -36.98 16.77 -17.61
CA GLU A 430 -36.69 17.84 -18.57
C GLU A 430 -35.57 18.75 -18.06
N GLU A 431 -35.61 19.15 -16.79
CA GLU A 431 -34.56 19.96 -16.15
C GLU A 431 -33.23 19.20 -16.09
N ILE A 432 -33.27 17.91 -15.75
CA ILE A 432 -32.09 17.04 -15.80
C ILE A 432 -31.56 16.98 -17.24
N CYS A 433 -32.41 16.71 -18.23
CA CYS A 433 -32.04 16.65 -19.66
C CYS A 433 -31.32 17.93 -20.12
N GLN A 434 -31.90 19.09 -19.79
CA GLN A 434 -31.30 20.39 -20.08
C GLN A 434 -29.95 20.57 -19.38
N SER A 435 -29.82 20.11 -18.12
CA SER A 435 -28.56 20.16 -17.38
C SER A 435 -27.48 19.25 -17.99
N LEU A 436 -27.84 18.15 -18.65
CA LEU A 436 -26.91 17.25 -19.34
C LEU A 436 -26.50 17.79 -20.73
N GLY A 437 -27.33 18.63 -21.35
CA GLY A 437 -27.16 19.10 -22.72
C GLY A 437 -27.58 18.07 -23.78
N ALA A 438 -28.41 17.08 -23.40
CA ALA A 438 -28.96 16.06 -24.28
C ALA A 438 -30.22 16.56 -25.00
N ASP A 439 -30.55 15.97 -26.15
CA ASP A 439 -31.74 16.35 -26.95
C ASP A 439 -33.03 15.68 -26.44
N SER A 440 -32.91 14.53 -25.77
CA SER A 440 -33.96 13.97 -24.92
C SER A 440 -33.38 13.04 -23.86
N LEU A 441 -34.08 12.91 -22.73
CA LEU A 441 -33.77 11.99 -21.64
C LEU A 441 -35.00 11.10 -21.37
N GLY A 442 -34.78 9.82 -21.12
CA GLY A 442 -35.80 8.88 -20.66
C GLY A 442 -35.24 7.93 -19.62
N TYR A 443 -35.99 7.70 -18.55
CA TYR A 443 -35.68 6.71 -17.51
C TYR A 443 -36.73 5.60 -17.61
N ILE A 444 -36.33 4.34 -17.47
CA ILE A 444 -37.30 3.24 -17.39
C ILE A 444 -38.25 3.46 -16.20
N SER A 445 -39.52 3.10 -16.37
CA SER A 445 -40.51 3.08 -15.29
C SER A 445 -40.10 2.11 -14.17
N GLU A 446 -40.56 2.37 -12.94
CA GLU A 446 -40.26 1.49 -11.80
C GLU A 446 -40.88 0.09 -12.01
N ASP A 447 -42.12 0.02 -12.50
CA ASP A 447 -42.80 -1.23 -12.83
C ASP A 447 -42.12 -1.95 -14.01
N GLY A 448 -41.60 -1.22 -15.00
CA GLY A 448 -40.83 -1.76 -16.12
C GLY A 448 -39.50 -2.38 -15.67
N MET A 449 -38.78 -1.70 -14.76
CA MET A 449 -37.55 -2.23 -14.15
C MET A 449 -37.85 -3.48 -13.30
N ILE A 450 -38.89 -3.44 -12.45
CA ILE A 450 -39.30 -4.58 -11.61
C ILE A 450 -39.71 -5.77 -12.48
N GLY A 451 -40.60 -5.55 -13.46
CA GLY A 451 -41.05 -6.59 -14.38
C GLY A 451 -39.89 -7.21 -15.17
N ALA A 452 -38.90 -6.40 -15.55
CA ALA A 452 -37.68 -6.89 -16.19
C ALA A 452 -36.82 -7.81 -15.29
N THR A 453 -36.95 -7.77 -13.95
CA THR A 453 -36.32 -8.76 -13.05
C THR A 453 -37.07 -10.10 -12.98
N ARG A 454 -38.39 -10.11 -13.27
CA ARG A 454 -39.36 -11.20 -12.99
C ARG A 454 -39.61 -11.51 -11.50
N GLN A 455 -39.11 -10.70 -10.56
CA GLN A 455 -39.41 -10.86 -9.13
C GLN A 455 -40.67 -10.06 -8.72
N PRO A 456 -41.43 -10.51 -7.70
CA PRO A 456 -42.52 -9.73 -7.11
C PRO A 456 -42.02 -8.40 -6.53
N ARG A 457 -42.82 -7.33 -6.64
CA ARG A 457 -42.49 -6.01 -6.09
C ARG A 457 -42.22 -6.09 -4.58
N GLU A 458 -43.01 -6.92 -3.89
CA GLU A 458 -43.00 -7.12 -2.45
C GLU A 458 -41.74 -7.84 -1.95
N ARG A 459 -40.96 -8.45 -2.87
CA ARG A 459 -39.67 -9.10 -2.59
C ARG A 459 -38.45 -8.23 -2.90
N LEU A 460 -38.63 -7.00 -3.37
CA LEU A 460 -37.55 -6.12 -3.81
C LEU A 460 -37.46 -4.83 -2.99
N CYS A 461 -36.24 -4.45 -2.61
CA CYS A 461 -35.97 -3.12 -2.09
C CYS A 461 -35.82 -2.11 -3.23
N THR A 462 -36.79 -1.19 -3.38
CA THR A 462 -36.73 -0.05 -4.33
C THR A 462 -36.46 1.30 -3.64
N ALA A 463 -36.04 1.29 -2.37
CA ALA A 463 -35.90 2.46 -1.50
C ALA A 463 -35.12 3.64 -2.10
N CYS A 464 -34.12 3.39 -2.93
CA CYS A 464 -33.30 4.43 -3.60
C CYS A 464 -34.11 5.28 -4.62
N PHE A 465 -35.25 4.76 -5.08
CA PHE A 465 -36.18 5.42 -6.00
C PHE A 465 -37.42 5.95 -5.25
N THR A 466 -38.00 5.15 -4.36
CA THR A 466 -39.25 5.46 -3.64
C THR A 466 -39.04 6.31 -2.38
N GLY A 467 -38.03 5.97 -1.57
CA GLY A 467 -37.87 6.41 -0.19
C GLY A 467 -38.51 5.49 0.84
N GLU A 468 -39.06 4.35 0.40
CA GLU A 468 -39.70 3.35 1.25
C GLU A 468 -38.67 2.28 1.65
N TYR A 469 -38.24 2.31 2.91
CA TYR A 469 -37.19 1.45 3.44
C TYR A 469 -37.77 0.21 4.13
N PRO A 470 -37.55 -1.02 3.63
CA PRO A 470 -38.10 -2.26 4.22
C PRO A 470 -37.54 -2.59 5.60
N ILE A 471 -36.32 -2.11 5.91
CA ILE A 471 -35.70 -2.20 7.23
C ILE A 471 -35.73 -0.82 7.88
N GLU A 472 -36.32 -0.74 9.07
CA GLU A 472 -36.42 0.49 9.88
C GLU A 472 -35.05 1.19 10.04
N LEU A 473 -35.05 2.50 9.80
CA LEU A 473 -33.88 3.35 9.98
C LEU A 473 -33.99 4.08 11.34
N PRO A 474 -32.91 4.15 12.14
CA PRO A 474 -32.89 4.95 13.37
C PRO A 474 -32.91 6.46 13.07
N ASP A 475 -33.00 7.28 14.12
CA ASP A 475 -32.94 8.73 14.04
C ASP A 475 -31.76 9.25 13.19
N ALA A 476 -31.99 10.33 12.44
CA ALA A 476 -30.98 10.94 11.57
C ALA A 476 -29.68 11.37 12.28
N ALA A 477 -29.69 11.52 13.61
CA ALA A 477 -28.49 11.79 14.42
C ALA A 477 -27.64 10.54 14.73
N ARG A 478 -28.18 9.32 14.50
CA ARG A 478 -27.52 8.01 14.68
C ARG A 478 -27.42 7.22 13.37
N LEU A 479 -27.62 7.90 12.23
CA LEU A 479 -27.34 7.42 10.87
C LEU A 479 -26.09 8.12 10.31
N GLY A 480 -25.16 7.37 9.71
CA GLY A 480 -24.11 7.96 8.89
C GLY A 480 -22.79 7.16 8.79
N LYS A 481 -22.14 7.29 7.64
CA LYS A 481 -20.87 6.66 7.26
C LYS A 481 -19.70 6.89 8.23
N ASN A 482 -19.70 8.02 8.95
CA ASN A 482 -18.60 8.51 9.78
C ASN A 482 -18.98 8.64 11.27
N LEU A 483 -20.02 7.94 11.75
CA LEU A 483 -20.50 8.06 13.14
C LEU A 483 -19.34 7.94 14.16
N PHE A 484 -18.53 6.89 14.05
CA PHE A 484 -17.45 6.61 15.00
C PHE A 484 -16.24 7.55 14.85
N ASP A 485 -15.97 8.06 13.65
CA ASP A 485 -14.91 9.06 13.42
C ASP A 485 -15.21 10.35 14.19
N ALA A 486 -16.48 10.75 14.27
CA ALA A 486 -16.91 11.93 15.03
C ALA A 486 -16.78 11.74 16.56
N HIS A 487 -16.95 10.51 17.08
CA HIS A 487 -16.75 10.23 18.50
C HIS A 487 -15.29 10.37 18.95
N ARG A 488 -14.29 10.16 18.06
CA ARG A 488 -12.88 10.45 18.36
C ARG A 488 -12.61 11.95 18.57
N THR A 489 -13.20 12.83 17.74
CA THR A 489 -12.96 14.29 17.87
C THR A 489 -13.54 14.93 19.14
N ARG A 490 -14.49 14.27 19.83
CA ARG A 490 -14.98 14.67 21.15
C ARG A 490 -14.08 14.22 22.31
N ARG A 491 -12.98 13.50 22.05
CA ARG A 491 -12.20 12.76 23.05
C ARG A 491 -10.78 13.31 23.31
N ALA A 492 -10.58 14.62 23.10
CA ALA A 492 -9.48 15.32 23.77
C ALA A 492 -9.74 15.29 25.30
N PRO A 493 -8.73 15.00 26.15
CA PRO A 493 -8.93 14.92 27.58
C PRO A 493 -9.21 16.31 28.16
N GLN A 494 -10.34 16.48 28.85
CA GLN A 494 -10.50 17.60 29.76
C GLN A 494 -9.50 17.46 30.92
N PRO A 495 -8.85 18.54 31.38
CA PRO A 495 -7.92 18.46 32.50
C PRO A 495 -8.64 17.96 33.75
N ALA A 496 -8.02 17.00 34.46
CA ALA A 496 -8.65 16.32 35.58
C ALA A 496 -9.01 17.32 36.70
N ALA A 497 -10.30 17.40 37.02
CA ALA A 497 -10.78 18.20 38.14
C ALA A 497 -10.23 17.63 39.47
N SER A 498 -9.68 18.51 40.31
CA SER A 498 -8.99 18.15 41.55
C SER A 498 -9.87 17.37 42.53
N VAL A 499 -9.32 16.31 43.14
CA VAL A 499 -9.96 15.58 44.25
C VAL A 499 -10.23 16.53 45.43
N PRO A 500 -11.47 16.64 45.94
CA PRO A 500 -11.83 17.66 46.92
C PRO A 500 -11.46 17.26 48.37
N GLY A 501 -10.58 18.05 48.98
CA GLY A 501 -10.20 17.91 50.39
C GLY A 501 -10.98 18.82 51.35
N GLY A 502 -12.06 18.31 51.96
CA GLY A 502 -12.49 18.74 53.31
C GLY A 502 -13.56 19.84 53.46
N ARG A 503 -14.78 19.38 53.79
CA ARG A 503 -15.75 20.02 54.72
C ARG A 503 -16.19 21.48 54.49
N GLY A 504 -17.37 21.66 53.90
CA GLY A 504 -18.23 22.86 54.02
C GLY A 504 -19.71 22.45 53.98
N ALA A 505 -20.59 23.07 54.77
CA ALA A 505 -21.93 22.52 55.04
C ALA A 505 -23.10 23.21 54.29
N ALA A 506 -24.02 22.36 53.80
CA ALA A 506 -25.44 22.62 53.49
C ALA A 506 -25.80 23.68 52.40
N GLY A 507 -26.99 23.55 51.77
CA GLY A 507 -27.57 24.76 51.14
C GLY A 507 -28.77 24.73 50.17
N ARG A 508 -29.19 23.60 49.56
CA ARG A 508 -30.45 23.46 48.76
C ARG A 508 -30.71 24.35 47.51
N GLN A 509 -31.50 23.76 46.59
CA GLN A 509 -32.45 24.38 45.62
C GLN A 509 -31.95 25.17 44.39
N ALA A 510 -31.99 24.47 43.23
CA ALA A 510 -32.85 24.72 42.05
C ALA A 510 -32.96 26.11 41.37
N GLY A 511 -32.99 26.11 40.02
CA GLY A 511 -33.67 27.16 39.24
C GLY A 511 -33.03 27.64 37.92
N GLU A 512 -33.16 26.83 36.86
CA GLU A 512 -33.26 27.25 35.43
C GLU A 512 -32.19 28.19 34.80
N ALA A 513 -32.39 28.55 33.53
CA ALA A 513 -31.49 29.26 32.61
C ALA A 513 -32.21 30.53 32.05
N PRO A 514 -31.81 31.24 30.96
CA PRO A 514 -30.66 31.08 30.04
C PRO A 514 -30.01 32.44 29.60
N ALA A 515 -29.44 32.47 28.38
CA ALA A 515 -29.22 33.61 27.47
C ALA A 515 -27.77 34.14 27.27
N ALA A 516 -27.57 34.87 26.16
CA ALA A 516 -26.32 34.93 25.39
C ALA A 516 -25.71 36.35 25.24
N PRO A 517 -24.43 36.50 24.80
CA PRO A 517 -23.63 37.71 25.03
C PRO A 517 -23.47 38.66 23.81
N ARG A 518 -22.87 39.84 24.04
CA ARG A 518 -22.26 40.72 23.02
C ARG A 518 -20.92 41.35 23.51
N PRO A 519 -20.01 41.80 22.62
CA PRO A 519 -18.57 41.78 22.85
C PRO A 519 -17.91 43.10 23.33
N ARG A 520 -16.62 43.04 23.68
CA ARG A 520 -15.75 44.16 24.10
C ARG A 520 -14.76 44.62 23.02
N ARG A 521 -14.15 45.80 23.24
CA ARG A 521 -13.08 46.43 22.42
C ARG A 521 -11.69 46.32 23.10
N PRO A 522 -10.57 46.57 22.36
CA PRO A 522 -9.20 46.21 22.80
C PRO A 522 -8.49 47.27 23.69
N PRO A 523 -7.38 46.89 24.36
CA PRO A 523 -6.57 47.76 25.24
C PRO A 523 -5.48 48.58 24.50
N ARG A 524 -4.73 49.38 25.27
CA ARG A 524 -3.55 50.18 24.84
C ARG A 524 -2.24 49.63 25.43
N PRO A 525 -1.06 49.97 24.87
CA PRO A 525 0.26 49.48 25.30
C PRO A 525 1.00 50.54 26.19
N PRO A 526 2.34 50.55 26.37
CA PRO A 526 2.94 50.16 27.66
C PRO A 526 3.91 51.21 28.26
N ASP A 527 4.48 50.91 29.44
CA ASP A 527 5.57 51.68 30.07
C ASP A 527 6.79 50.80 30.42
N ARG A 528 7.94 51.43 30.72
CA ARG A 528 9.31 50.84 30.67
C ARG A 528 10.07 50.92 32.03
N PRO A 529 11.39 50.61 32.15
CA PRO A 529 11.93 49.87 33.31
C PRO A 529 12.64 50.74 34.38
N VAL A 530 13.20 50.07 35.39
CA VAL A 530 14.11 50.65 36.42
C VAL A 530 15.27 49.69 36.69
N ASP A 531 16.49 50.22 36.83
CA ASP A 531 17.75 49.47 37.01
C ASP A 531 18.13 49.19 38.49
N GLY A 532 19.08 48.26 38.72
CA GLY A 532 19.69 47.95 40.02
C GLY A 532 21.15 47.44 39.91
N PRO A 533 22.01 47.61 40.95
CA PRO A 533 23.49 47.57 40.79
C PRO A 533 24.20 46.22 41.10
N PRO A 534 25.51 46.06 40.78
CA PRO A 534 26.20 44.77 40.78
C PRO A 534 27.20 44.46 41.92
N ALA A 535 27.26 43.17 42.28
CA ALA A 535 28.41 42.28 42.61
C ALA A 535 29.45 42.58 43.74
N GLU A 536 29.70 41.53 44.56
CA GLU A 536 31.00 41.21 45.21
C GLU A 536 31.20 39.66 45.28
N PRO A 537 32.44 39.11 45.30
CA PRO A 537 32.71 37.65 45.24
C PRO A 537 33.37 36.99 46.49
N PRO A 538 33.13 35.68 46.75
CA PRO A 538 33.84 34.88 47.76
C PRO A 538 35.04 34.04 47.19
N PRO A 539 35.88 33.38 48.03
CA PRO A 539 37.34 33.27 47.76
C PRO A 539 37.93 31.87 47.47
N THR A 540 39.20 31.86 47.03
CA THR A 540 40.03 30.67 46.70
C THR A 540 40.85 30.08 47.86
N PRO A 541 40.92 28.74 48.03
CA PRO A 541 41.94 28.03 48.84
C PRO A 541 43.11 27.46 47.99
N ARG A 542 44.10 26.84 48.65
CA ARG A 542 45.45 26.48 48.11
C ARG A 542 45.66 24.98 47.78
N PRO A 543 46.64 24.62 46.93
CA PRO A 543 46.94 23.23 46.55
C PRO A 543 47.94 22.49 47.48
N PRO A 544 47.94 21.14 47.49
CA PRO A 544 48.99 20.30 48.05
C PRO A 544 50.00 19.76 47.00
N ALA A 545 51.06 19.09 47.47
CA ALA A 545 52.31 18.81 46.75
C ALA A 545 52.38 17.41 46.04
N PRO A 546 53.32 17.18 45.10
CA PRO A 546 53.35 15.98 44.25
C PRO A 546 53.94 14.73 44.93
N ARG A 547 53.71 13.55 44.32
CA ARG A 547 54.36 12.27 44.70
C ARG A 547 55.05 11.58 43.52
N ALA A 548 56.08 10.81 43.86
CA ALA A 548 57.13 10.35 42.95
C ALA A 548 56.74 9.17 42.05
N SER A 549 57.43 9.07 40.91
CA SER A 549 57.45 7.92 40.01
C SER A 549 58.20 6.72 40.61
N PRO A 550 57.82 5.48 40.23
CA PRO A 550 58.73 4.34 40.19
C PRO A 550 59.29 4.12 38.76
N ALA A 551 60.53 3.64 38.67
CA ALA A 551 61.23 3.31 37.43
C ALA A 551 61.04 1.80 37.05
N PRO A 552 61.45 1.33 35.86
CA PRO A 552 60.84 0.14 35.23
C PRO A 552 61.47 -1.19 35.63
N THR A 553 60.68 -2.27 35.52
CA THR A 553 61.18 -3.64 35.41
C THR A 553 61.03 -4.14 33.96
N ARG A 554 62.08 -4.79 33.44
CA ARG A 554 62.16 -5.30 32.05
C ARG A 554 61.71 -6.78 31.97
N PRO A 555 61.36 -7.29 30.76
CA PRO A 555 60.54 -8.48 30.62
C PRO A 555 61.29 -9.80 30.82
N ARG A 556 60.52 -10.88 31.04
CA ARG A 556 60.97 -12.26 30.79
C ARG A 556 60.45 -12.77 29.46
N VAL A 557 61.37 -13.10 28.57
CA VAL A 557 61.13 -13.80 27.29
C VAL A 557 61.06 -15.32 27.55
N PRO A 558 60.21 -16.10 26.87
CA PRO A 558 60.07 -17.54 27.09
C PRO A 558 61.29 -18.36 26.59
N GLY A 559 61.45 -19.56 27.15
CA GLY A 559 62.48 -20.54 26.81
C GLY A 559 61.98 -21.99 27.04
N PRO A 560 62.56 -23.01 26.38
CA PRO A 560 61.69 -23.83 25.54
C PRO A 560 61.68 -25.35 25.80
N ALA A 561 60.61 -25.97 25.29
CA ALA A 561 60.51 -27.32 24.71
C ALA A 561 60.93 -28.56 25.52
N GLN A 562 59.96 -29.48 25.67
CA GLN A 562 60.13 -30.85 25.14
C GLN A 562 58.78 -31.47 24.74
N GLY A 563 58.85 -32.55 23.94
CA GLY A 563 57.75 -33.03 23.09
C GLY A 563 56.88 -34.16 23.65
N PRO A 564 56.01 -34.74 22.80
CA PRO A 564 54.91 -35.63 23.20
C PRO A 564 55.29 -37.13 23.17
N PRO A 565 54.33 -37.98 23.55
CA PRO A 565 53.93 -39.08 22.67
C PRO A 565 52.44 -38.97 22.25
N GLY A 566 52.08 -39.62 21.15
CA GLY A 566 50.69 -39.69 20.66
C GLY A 566 50.37 -41.05 20.03
N ARG A 567 49.24 -41.11 19.31
CA ARG A 567 48.61 -42.28 18.65
C ARG A 567 47.86 -43.25 19.57
N ALA A 568 46.56 -43.38 19.29
CA ALA A 568 45.98 -44.62 18.78
C ALA A 568 44.85 -44.25 17.79
N GLU A 569 44.62 -45.08 16.76
CA GLU A 569 43.63 -44.85 15.69
C GLU A 569 42.48 -45.89 15.75
N LEU A 570 41.57 -45.84 14.78
CA LEU A 570 40.27 -46.52 14.74
C LEU A 570 40.32 -48.02 14.37
N SER A 571 39.25 -48.75 14.76
CA SER A 571 38.75 -50.02 14.15
C SER A 571 39.61 -51.30 14.40
N PRO A 572 39.11 -52.56 14.22
CA PRO A 572 37.99 -52.98 13.34
C PRO A 572 37.02 -54.13 13.79
N VAL A 573 35.96 -54.27 12.99
CA VAL A 573 35.25 -55.49 12.49
C VAL A 573 35.46 -56.88 13.16
N GLY A 574 34.40 -57.41 13.80
CA GLY A 574 33.64 -58.57 13.26
C GLY A 574 33.84 -60.02 13.80
N SER A 575 32.85 -60.88 13.48
CA SER A 575 32.68 -62.33 13.75
C SER A 575 32.40 -62.78 15.21
N GLY A 576 31.64 -63.84 15.49
CA GLY A 576 30.73 -64.67 14.66
C GLY A 576 30.40 -66.07 15.26
N GLY A 577 29.15 -66.55 15.22
CA GLY A 577 28.78 -67.90 15.72
C GLY A 577 27.27 -68.28 15.66
N PRO A 578 26.86 -69.53 15.32
CA PRO A 578 25.45 -69.97 15.14
C PRO A 578 25.07 -71.15 16.11
N PRO A 579 24.06 -72.05 15.88
CA PRO A 579 23.00 -72.16 14.87
C PRO A 579 21.58 -72.58 15.39
N VAL A 580 20.58 -72.75 14.48
CA VAL A 580 19.63 -73.90 14.34
C VAL A 580 18.67 -73.65 13.14
N ARG A 581 17.79 -74.60 12.75
CA ARG A 581 17.17 -74.77 11.41
C ARG A 581 15.63 -74.76 11.37
N THR A 582 15.08 -74.55 10.15
CA THR A 582 13.78 -75.06 9.59
C THR A 582 12.47 -74.57 10.23
N ALA A 583 11.33 -74.38 9.54
CA ALA A 583 10.91 -74.42 8.11
C ALA A 583 9.72 -73.42 7.90
N GLY A 584 8.96 -73.29 6.81
CA GLY A 584 8.80 -74.04 5.54
C GLY A 584 7.72 -73.40 4.63
N ALA A 585 7.18 -74.14 3.64
CA ALA A 585 6.07 -73.69 2.76
C ALA A 585 5.19 -74.87 2.28
N PRO A 586 3.92 -74.64 1.85
CA PRO A 586 3.54 -75.08 0.48
C PRO A 586 2.42 -74.29 -0.24
N ARG A 587 2.53 -74.22 -1.59
CA ARG A 587 1.50 -74.35 -2.70
C ARG A 587 0.12 -73.66 -2.58
N GLY A 588 -0.52 -73.09 -3.61
CA GLY A 588 -0.35 -73.03 -5.09
C GLY A 588 -1.65 -72.46 -5.72
N SER A 589 -1.96 -72.45 -7.03
CA SER A 589 -1.19 -72.69 -8.29
C SER A 589 -2.10 -72.53 -9.54
N HIS A 590 -1.56 -72.01 -10.67
CA HIS A 590 -2.13 -71.89 -12.05
C HIS A 590 -3.16 -70.75 -12.34
N GLY A 591 -3.18 -70.10 -13.52
CA GLY A 591 -2.15 -70.05 -14.60
C GLY A 591 -2.66 -69.68 -16.02
N ARG A 592 -1.72 -69.29 -16.92
CA ARG A 592 -1.83 -69.09 -18.40
C ARG A 592 -2.64 -67.84 -18.87
N VAL A 593 -2.39 -67.21 -20.04
CA VAL A 593 -1.28 -67.25 -21.04
C VAL A 593 -1.20 -65.85 -21.73
N ALA A 594 -0.08 -65.52 -22.40
CA ALA A 594 0.17 -64.20 -23.01
C ALA A 594 -0.12 -64.15 -24.53
N GLU A 595 -0.17 -62.94 -25.11
CA GLU A 595 0.35 -62.72 -26.48
C GLU A 595 0.71 -61.25 -26.81
N ALA A 596 1.54 -61.10 -27.84
CA ALA A 596 2.05 -59.91 -28.54
C ALA A 596 2.57 -60.40 -29.94
N PRO A 597 2.93 -59.59 -30.97
CA PRO A 597 3.42 -58.21 -30.90
C PRO A 597 3.01 -57.32 -32.13
N ARG A 598 3.97 -56.58 -32.70
CA ARG A 598 3.85 -55.58 -33.79
C ARG A 598 3.56 -56.22 -35.17
N GLY A 599 2.92 -55.45 -36.07
CA GLY A 599 2.77 -55.74 -37.51
C GLY A 599 2.87 -54.47 -38.37
N SER A 600 3.10 -54.58 -39.70
CA SER A 600 3.38 -53.41 -40.55
C SER A 600 3.00 -53.56 -42.04
N SER A 601 3.04 -52.44 -42.77
CA SER A 601 3.11 -52.29 -44.25
C SER A 601 1.81 -52.13 -45.08
N LYS A 602 2.02 -51.64 -46.33
CA LYS A 602 1.08 -51.22 -47.41
C LYS A 602 0.90 -52.39 -48.44
N PRO A 603 0.02 -52.38 -49.49
CA PRO A 603 -0.43 -51.20 -50.30
C PRO A 603 -1.84 -51.22 -50.99
N ARG A 604 -2.12 -50.10 -51.71
CA ARG A 604 -2.93 -49.86 -52.96
C ARG A 604 -3.95 -50.93 -53.45
N THR A 605 -5.12 -50.57 -54.02
CA THR A 605 -5.32 -49.76 -55.27
C THR A 605 -6.76 -49.23 -55.51
N ALA A 606 -6.87 -48.16 -56.31
CA ALA A 606 -7.98 -47.82 -57.26
C ALA A 606 -9.36 -47.36 -56.70
N LEU A 607 -10.36 -46.87 -57.46
CA LEU A 607 -10.58 -46.04 -58.71
C LEU A 607 -12.14 -46.05 -58.95
N ASP A 608 -12.88 -45.21 -59.71
CA ASP A 608 -12.83 -43.90 -60.44
C ASP A 608 -14.33 -43.50 -60.69
N PRO A 609 -14.76 -42.38 -61.35
CA PRO A 609 -14.11 -41.14 -61.81
C PRO A 609 -14.55 -39.94 -60.91
N GLY A 610 -14.94 -38.71 -61.32
CA GLY A 610 -15.20 -37.97 -62.57
C GLY A 610 -16.29 -36.89 -62.34
N ASP A 611 -16.64 -35.94 -63.20
CA ASP A 611 -16.04 -35.25 -64.37
C ASP A 611 -16.98 -34.02 -64.67
N SER A 612 -16.63 -32.85 -65.23
CA SER A 612 -15.43 -32.34 -65.92
C SER A 612 -14.94 -31.00 -65.30
N ALA A 613 -14.54 -29.86 -65.91
CA ALA A 613 -14.55 -29.30 -67.28
C ALA A 613 -13.25 -28.49 -67.57
N ARG A 614 -13.14 -27.86 -68.76
CA ARG A 614 -11.89 -27.27 -69.33
C ARG A 614 -12.20 -26.12 -70.33
N PRO A 615 -11.25 -25.24 -70.80
CA PRO A 615 -9.96 -25.62 -71.44
C PRO A 615 -8.74 -24.65 -71.31
N ARG A 616 -7.68 -24.91 -72.11
CA ARG A 616 -6.45 -24.09 -72.36
C ARG A 616 -6.36 -23.71 -73.86
N PRO A 617 -5.52 -22.73 -74.27
CA PRO A 617 -4.33 -23.06 -75.11
C PRO A 617 -3.08 -22.11 -74.91
N VAL A 618 -1.81 -22.59 -74.85
CA VAL A 618 -0.76 -22.73 -75.91
C VAL A 618 0.24 -21.51 -76.04
N ARG A 619 1.48 -21.78 -76.49
CA ARG A 619 2.69 -20.90 -76.71
C ARG A 619 3.02 -20.83 -78.24
N PRO A 620 3.98 -20.04 -78.84
CA PRO A 620 5.34 -19.64 -78.38
C PRO A 620 5.96 -18.29 -78.93
N PHE A 621 7.31 -18.13 -78.83
CA PHE A 621 8.28 -17.20 -79.51
C PHE A 621 8.77 -15.87 -78.84
N LEU A 622 9.71 -15.17 -79.52
CA LEU A 622 10.87 -14.36 -79.03
C LEU A 622 10.95 -12.94 -79.71
N PRO A 623 12.02 -12.09 -79.58
CA PRO A 623 12.61 -11.45 -78.38
C PRO A 623 13.04 -9.94 -78.50
N ARG A 624 13.07 -9.18 -77.37
CA ARG A 624 13.93 -7.97 -77.08
C ARG A 624 13.86 -6.71 -78.01
N PRO A 625 14.52 -5.56 -77.69
CA PRO A 625 14.73 -4.85 -76.40
C PRO A 625 14.42 -3.31 -76.48
N GLN A 626 14.48 -2.55 -75.37
CA GLN A 626 15.03 -1.16 -75.33
C GLN A 626 15.27 -0.62 -73.88
N HIS A 627 15.71 0.64 -73.72
CA HIS A 627 16.53 1.13 -72.60
C HIS A 627 15.93 2.28 -71.74
N SER A 628 16.48 2.43 -70.51
CA SER A 628 16.38 3.59 -69.59
C SER A 628 15.01 3.78 -68.87
N THR A 629 14.87 4.46 -67.72
CA THR A 629 15.72 5.49 -67.06
C THR A 629 16.00 5.21 -65.55
N ARG A 630 16.48 6.22 -64.79
CA ARG A 630 17.10 6.14 -63.45
C ARG A 630 16.11 6.27 -62.26
N HIS A 631 16.51 5.69 -61.14
CA HIS A 631 16.20 6.05 -59.73
C HIS A 631 15.02 6.98 -59.36
N ARG A 632 14.22 6.53 -58.40
CA ARG A 632 13.97 7.31 -57.17
C ARG A 632 13.87 6.40 -55.94
N ARG A 633 14.18 6.94 -54.74
CA ARG A 633 14.12 6.20 -53.46
C ARG A 633 12.69 6.14 -52.92
N THR A 634 12.33 5.05 -52.25
CA THR A 634 11.31 4.99 -51.19
C THR A 634 11.86 4.21 -49.99
N ARG A 635 11.26 4.41 -48.82
CA ARG A 635 11.69 3.81 -47.54
C ARG A 635 11.22 2.35 -47.46
N ASN A 636 12.04 1.45 -46.90
CA ASN A 636 11.50 0.26 -46.25
C ASN A 636 10.85 0.69 -44.93
N MET A 637 9.61 0.27 -44.70
CA MET A 637 9.12 0.03 -43.33
C MET A 637 9.61 -1.36 -42.89
N ALA A 638 9.63 -1.61 -41.58
CA ALA A 638 9.93 -2.94 -41.06
C ALA A 638 8.76 -3.91 -41.30
N ASP A 639 9.08 -5.20 -41.43
CA ASP A 639 8.15 -6.29 -41.71
C ASP A 639 7.66 -6.93 -40.40
N PRO A 640 6.34 -7.21 -40.21
CA PRO A 640 5.85 -7.90 -39.03
C PRO A 640 6.39 -9.34 -38.89
N GLN A 641 6.82 -9.66 -37.67
CA GLN A 641 7.56 -10.87 -37.27
C GLN A 641 7.09 -12.20 -37.89
N HIS A 642 8.06 -13.04 -38.27
CA HIS A 642 7.85 -14.45 -38.61
C HIS A 642 7.43 -15.29 -37.38
N PRO A 643 6.37 -16.12 -37.48
CA PRO A 643 6.10 -17.15 -36.47
C PRO A 643 7.06 -18.33 -36.65
N GLY A 644 8.04 -18.49 -35.77
CA GLY A 644 9.00 -19.60 -35.86
C GLY A 644 10.09 -19.67 -34.78
N THR A 645 10.44 -18.55 -34.14
CA THR A 645 11.31 -18.54 -32.96
C THR A 645 10.48 -18.74 -31.69
N GLY A 646 10.83 -19.72 -30.86
CA GLY A 646 10.21 -19.90 -29.55
C GLY A 646 10.51 -18.74 -28.60
N LEU A 647 9.63 -18.51 -27.63
CA LEU A 647 9.87 -17.54 -26.56
C LEU A 647 11.06 -18.01 -25.70
N THR A 648 12.06 -17.14 -25.60
CA THR A 648 13.26 -17.27 -24.78
C THR A 648 13.31 -16.12 -23.76
N TYR A 649 14.11 -16.28 -22.70
CA TYR A 649 14.30 -15.24 -21.68
C TYR A 649 14.84 -13.92 -22.28
N ALA A 650 15.81 -14.00 -23.20
CA ALA A 650 16.27 -12.87 -23.99
C ALA A 650 15.16 -12.18 -24.81
N SER A 651 14.25 -12.94 -25.43
CA SER A 651 13.10 -12.36 -26.15
C SER A 651 11.98 -11.84 -25.25
N ALA A 652 12.02 -12.14 -23.94
CA ALA A 652 11.17 -11.51 -22.94
C ALA A 652 11.77 -10.17 -22.43
N GLY A 653 13.00 -9.84 -22.81
CA GLY A 653 13.67 -8.59 -22.45
C GLY A 653 14.58 -8.69 -21.23
N VAL A 654 15.31 -9.79 -21.06
CA VAL A 654 16.36 -9.94 -20.03
C VAL A 654 17.67 -10.41 -20.65
N ASP A 655 18.76 -9.64 -20.50
CA ASP A 655 20.07 -9.88 -21.12
C ASP A 655 21.11 -10.38 -20.10
N VAL A 656 21.22 -11.70 -20.00
CA VAL A 656 22.18 -12.38 -19.10
C VAL A 656 23.64 -12.11 -19.49
N GLU A 657 23.95 -11.96 -20.78
CA GLU A 657 25.33 -11.65 -21.23
C GLU A 657 25.71 -10.20 -20.86
N ALA A 658 24.75 -9.27 -20.86
CA ALA A 658 24.93 -7.93 -20.31
C ALA A 658 25.11 -7.96 -18.78
N GLY A 659 24.37 -8.81 -18.06
CA GLY A 659 24.54 -9.05 -16.62
C GLY A 659 25.95 -9.51 -16.25
N ASP A 660 26.43 -10.61 -16.86
CA ASP A 660 27.79 -11.12 -16.67
C ASP A 660 28.87 -10.07 -16.96
N ARG A 661 28.67 -9.28 -18.02
CA ARG A 661 29.57 -8.16 -18.37
C ARG A 661 29.56 -7.05 -17.32
N ALA A 662 28.42 -6.73 -16.71
CA ALA A 662 28.35 -5.74 -15.64
C ALA A 662 29.18 -6.19 -14.42
N VAL A 663 29.05 -7.46 -14.03
CA VAL A 663 29.81 -8.08 -12.93
C VAL A 663 31.32 -7.98 -13.15
N GLU A 664 31.84 -8.41 -14.30
CA GLU A 664 33.29 -8.30 -14.57
C GLU A 664 33.80 -6.85 -14.61
N LEU A 665 32.97 -5.89 -15.04
CA LEU A 665 33.34 -4.48 -15.06
C LEU A 665 33.47 -3.88 -13.63
N MET A 666 32.69 -4.33 -12.64
CA MET A 666 32.67 -3.80 -11.27
C MET A 666 33.46 -4.62 -10.23
N LYS A 667 33.86 -5.84 -10.58
CA LYS A 667 34.55 -6.85 -9.74
C LYS A 667 35.68 -6.31 -8.85
N ASP A 668 36.59 -5.53 -9.41
CA ASP A 668 37.74 -4.98 -8.67
C ASP A 668 37.34 -3.86 -7.70
N ALA A 669 36.27 -3.11 -7.99
CA ALA A 669 35.75 -2.08 -7.08
C ALA A 669 35.06 -2.71 -5.87
N ILE A 670 34.18 -3.70 -6.07
CA ILE A 670 33.58 -4.47 -4.97
C ILE A 670 34.69 -5.05 -4.08
N LYS A 671 35.68 -5.70 -4.71
CA LYS A 671 36.83 -6.32 -4.02
C LYS A 671 37.68 -5.33 -3.21
N ALA A 672 37.76 -4.05 -3.57
CA ALA A 672 38.47 -3.04 -2.78
C ALA A 672 37.85 -2.85 -1.38
N THR A 673 36.53 -3.04 -1.26
CA THR A 673 35.80 -2.95 0.02
C THR A 673 35.99 -4.17 0.94
N HIS A 674 36.55 -5.28 0.43
CA HIS A 674 36.61 -6.53 1.19
C HIS A 674 37.59 -6.44 2.37
N THR A 675 37.04 -6.37 3.58
CA THR A 675 37.80 -6.55 4.82
C THR A 675 38.16 -8.04 5.03
N PRO A 676 39.09 -8.38 5.96
CA PRO A 676 39.39 -9.77 6.31
C PRO A 676 38.19 -10.59 6.82
N GLY A 677 37.07 -9.94 7.15
CA GLY A 677 35.82 -10.61 7.49
C GLY A 677 35.08 -11.18 6.28
N VAL A 678 35.34 -10.74 5.04
CA VAL A 678 34.61 -11.25 3.87
C VAL A 678 35.15 -12.63 3.45
N VAL A 679 34.27 -13.63 3.45
CA VAL A 679 34.61 -15.02 3.13
C VAL A 679 34.17 -15.34 1.70
N GLY A 680 35.13 -15.73 0.85
CA GLY A 680 34.88 -16.05 -0.56
C GLY A 680 35.23 -14.90 -1.50
N GLY A 681 34.39 -14.65 -2.51
CA GLY A 681 34.63 -13.64 -3.53
C GLY A 681 33.37 -13.31 -4.34
N VAL A 682 33.46 -12.25 -5.15
CA VAL A 682 32.37 -11.73 -6.00
C VAL A 682 31.81 -12.85 -6.90
N GLY A 683 30.49 -13.00 -6.94
CA GLY A 683 29.78 -14.00 -7.77
C GLY A 683 29.37 -15.29 -7.06
N GLY A 684 29.37 -15.33 -5.72
CA GLY A 684 28.73 -16.42 -4.96
C GLY A 684 27.22 -16.22 -4.78
N PHE A 685 26.47 -17.30 -4.55
CA PHE A 685 25.02 -17.27 -4.27
C PHE A 685 24.61 -16.43 -3.04
N ALA A 686 25.54 -16.13 -2.15
CA ALA A 686 25.36 -15.21 -1.03
C ALA A 686 26.73 -14.62 -0.63
N GLY A 687 26.72 -13.38 -0.15
CA GLY A 687 27.87 -12.81 0.56
C GLY A 687 28.02 -13.49 1.93
N LEU A 688 29.24 -13.88 2.29
CA LEU A 688 29.54 -14.50 3.59
C LEU A 688 30.49 -13.60 4.39
N PHE A 689 30.22 -13.48 5.70
CA PHE A 689 31.02 -12.67 6.61
C PHE A 689 31.40 -13.48 7.85
N ASP A 690 32.68 -13.48 8.22
CA ASP A 690 33.21 -14.09 9.43
C ASP A 690 32.89 -13.22 10.65
N VAL A 691 31.88 -13.66 11.41
CA VAL A 691 31.43 -13.02 12.63
C VAL A 691 32.25 -13.41 13.87
N SER A 692 33.42 -14.04 13.72
CA SER A 692 34.30 -14.40 14.85
C SER A 692 34.71 -13.21 15.72
N GLU A 693 34.75 -11.99 15.18
CA GLU A 693 34.98 -10.76 15.98
C GLU A 693 33.94 -10.57 17.09
N LEU A 694 32.68 -11.04 16.89
CA LEU A 694 31.62 -10.97 17.90
C LEU A 694 31.97 -11.72 19.19
N THR A 695 32.93 -12.66 19.16
CA THR A 695 33.41 -13.37 20.36
C THR A 695 34.25 -12.50 21.31
N SER A 696 34.66 -11.30 20.87
CA SER A 696 35.33 -10.31 21.72
C SER A 696 34.37 -9.32 22.40
N TYR A 697 33.11 -9.28 21.98
CA TYR A 697 32.05 -8.49 22.61
C TYR A 697 31.44 -9.25 23.80
N ARG A 698 31.03 -8.51 24.83
CA ARG A 698 30.36 -9.06 26.03
C ARG A 698 28.90 -9.39 25.73
N LYS A 699 28.22 -8.49 25.02
CA LYS A 699 26.81 -8.60 24.63
C LYS A 699 26.57 -7.85 23.30
N PRO A 700 27.07 -8.38 22.17
CA PRO A 700 26.91 -7.73 20.87
C PRO A 700 25.43 -7.65 20.47
N TYR A 701 25.02 -6.47 20.03
CA TYR A 701 23.78 -6.24 19.29
C TYR A 701 24.11 -5.98 17.81
N LEU A 702 23.27 -6.50 16.91
CA LEU A 702 23.33 -6.14 15.49
C LEU A 702 22.35 -5.00 15.21
N ALA A 703 22.85 -3.93 14.59
CA ALA A 703 22.04 -2.85 14.03
C ALA A 703 21.91 -3.07 12.51
N THR A 704 20.72 -2.87 11.95
CA THR A 704 20.49 -3.01 10.52
C THR A 704 19.62 -1.86 10.02
N SER A 705 19.90 -1.37 8.81
CA SER A 705 19.09 -0.36 8.12
C SER A 705 18.87 -0.77 6.66
N THR A 706 17.85 -0.21 6.02
CA THR A 706 17.52 -0.41 4.61
C THR A 706 16.79 0.83 4.09
N ASP A 707 17.34 1.43 3.04
CA ASP A 707 16.75 2.58 2.34
C ASP A 707 17.23 2.59 0.88
N GLY A 708 16.78 3.57 0.10
CA GLY A 708 17.20 3.78 -1.28
C GLY A 708 17.59 5.23 -1.58
N VAL A 709 18.14 5.44 -2.78
CA VAL A 709 18.49 6.78 -3.29
C VAL A 709 17.23 7.64 -3.49
N GLY A 710 16.10 7.00 -3.76
CA GLY A 710 14.83 7.66 -4.04
C GLY A 710 14.89 8.52 -5.29
N THR A 711 14.06 9.55 -5.38
CA THR A 711 13.81 10.26 -6.64
C THR A 711 14.99 11.09 -7.18
N LYS A 712 16.15 11.12 -6.51
CA LYS A 712 17.43 11.63 -7.04
C LYS A 712 17.96 10.78 -8.21
N VAL A 713 17.63 9.48 -8.30
CA VAL A 713 18.01 8.62 -9.45
C VAL A 713 17.56 9.18 -10.80
N ALA A 714 16.47 9.95 -10.83
CA ALA A 714 15.96 10.54 -12.06
C ALA A 714 16.66 11.85 -12.47
N ILE A 715 17.46 12.47 -11.59
CA ILE A 715 18.44 13.50 -11.99
C ILE A 715 19.67 12.80 -12.57
N ALA A 716 20.14 11.73 -11.93
CA ALA A 716 21.24 10.89 -12.42
C ALA A 716 20.95 10.33 -13.84
N GLN A 717 19.75 9.83 -14.08
CA GLN A 717 19.26 9.40 -15.40
C GLN A 717 19.19 10.55 -16.42
N ALA A 718 18.83 11.77 -16.01
CA ALA A 718 18.71 12.92 -16.90
C ALA A 718 20.06 13.56 -17.25
N MET A 719 21.09 13.36 -16.41
CA MET A 719 22.46 13.83 -16.63
C MET A 719 23.39 12.74 -17.21
N ASP A 720 22.95 11.47 -17.24
CA ASP A 720 23.77 10.27 -17.54
C ASP A 720 25.00 10.13 -16.62
N VAL A 721 24.85 10.54 -15.36
CA VAL A 721 25.87 10.48 -14.28
C VAL A 721 25.33 9.57 -13.18
N HIS A 722 26.01 8.46 -12.89
CA HIS A 722 25.42 7.33 -12.16
C HIS A 722 26.22 6.85 -10.94
N ASP A 723 27.45 7.33 -10.76
CA ASP A 723 28.34 6.98 -9.65
C ASP A 723 28.06 7.78 -8.38
N THR A 724 27.70 9.06 -8.50
CA THR A 724 27.40 9.93 -7.34
C THR A 724 26.27 9.39 -6.46
N ILE A 725 25.26 8.75 -7.07
CA ILE A 725 24.15 8.13 -6.35
C ILE A 725 24.53 6.87 -5.55
N GLY A 726 25.72 6.31 -5.76
CA GLY A 726 26.24 5.25 -4.90
C GLY A 726 26.62 5.76 -3.50
N TYR A 727 27.18 6.98 -3.42
CA TYR A 727 27.40 7.67 -2.14
C TYR A 727 26.08 8.06 -1.47
N ASP A 728 25.07 8.48 -2.25
CA ASP A 728 23.72 8.72 -1.72
C ASP A 728 23.13 7.47 -1.06
N LEU A 729 23.30 6.29 -1.67
CA LEU A 729 22.80 5.05 -1.09
C LEU A 729 23.52 4.71 0.22
N VAL A 730 24.85 4.68 0.21
CA VAL A 730 25.65 4.33 1.39
C VAL A 730 25.43 5.33 2.53
N GLY A 731 25.27 6.63 2.23
CA GLY A 731 24.86 7.64 3.21
C GLY A 731 23.50 7.31 3.84
N MET A 732 22.43 7.11 3.05
CA MET A 732 21.10 6.81 3.60
C MET A 732 21.05 5.51 4.42
N VAL A 733 21.88 4.52 4.11
CA VAL A 733 21.83 3.20 4.76
C VAL A 733 22.84 3.05 5.91
N VAL A 734 24.09 3.45 5.72
CA VAL A 734 25.16 3.25 6.72
C VAL A 734 25.15 4.36 7.78
N ASP A 735 24.89 5.61 7.41
CA ASP A 735 24.84 6.69 8.41
C ASP A 735 23.61 6.58 9.33
N ASP A 736 22.58 5.80 8.96
CA ASP A 736 21.46 5.45 9.84
C ASP A 736 21.77 4.32 10.84
N ILE A 737 22.75 3.41 10.59
CA ILE A 737 23.16 2.41 11.61
C ILE A 737 24.20 2.93 12.60
N VAL A 738 25.08 3.86 12.19
CA VAL A 738 26.07 4.44 13.11
C VAL A 738 25.45 5.36 14.17
N VAL A 739 24.18 5.79 14.02
CA VAL A 739 23.57 6.72 14.99
C VAL A 739 23.46 6.16 16.40
N VAL A 740 23.37 4.83 16.51
CA VAL A 740 23.35 4.08 17.79
C VAL A 740 24.76 3.65 18.24
N GLY A 741 25.81 4.04 17.52
CA GLY A 741 27.21 3.69 17.79
C GLY A 741 27.69 2.39 17.11
N ALA A 742 26.91 1.81 16.18
CA ALA A 742 27.28 0.55 15.56
C ALA A 742 28.41 0.69 14.53
N LYS A 743 29.45 -0.16 14.66
CA LYS A 743 30.49 -0.38 13.67
C LYS A 743 29.89 -1.14 12.48
N PRO A 744 29.87 -0.60 11.25
CA PRO A 744 29.46 -1.36 10.07
C PRO A 744 30.31 -2.63 9.89
N LEU A 745 29.67 -3.71 9.44
CA LEU A 745 30.34 -4.95 9.07
C LEU A 745 30.28 -5.12 7.55
N TYR A 746 29.05 -5.15 7.02
CA TYR A 746 28.80 -5.35 5.60
C TYR A 746 27.53 -4.66 5.12
N MET A 747 27.43 -4.50 3.80
CA MET A 747 26.29 -3.98 3.06
C MET A 747 26.03 -4.85 1.82
N THR A 748 24.77 -4.89 1.40
CA THR A 748 24.31 -5.48 0.15
C THR A 748 23.41 -4.51 -0.61
N ASP A 749 23.56 -4.42 -1.93
CA ASP A 749 22.78 -3.55 -2.81
C ASP A 749 21.76 -4.32 -3.69
N TYR A 750 20.72 -3.61 -4.13
CA TYR A 750 19.69 -4.10 -5.03
C TYR A 750 19.39 -3.04 -6.09
N ILE A 751 19.65 -3.38 -7.35
CA ILE A 751 19.42 -2.49 -8.50
C ILE A 751 18.31 -3.11 -9.36
N ALA A 752 17.18 -2.42 -9.44
CA ALA A 752 16.11 -2.75 -10.38
C ALA A 752 16.25 -1.86 -11.61
N CYS A 753 16.24 -2.42 -12.82
CA CYS A 753 16.34 -1.66 -14.07
C CYS A 753 15.35 -2.20 -15.12
N GLY A 754 14.85 -1.33 -16.01
CA GLY A 754 14.03 -1.78 -17.15
C GLY A 754 14.84 -2.36 -18.31
N LYS A 755 16.17 -2.19 -18.27
CA LYS A 755 17.15 -2.87 -19.13
C LYS A 755 18.56 -2.82 -18.53
N VAL A 756 19.32 -3.90 -18.62
CA VAL A 756 20.73 -3.89 -18.19
C VAL A 756 21.58 -3.13 -19.20
N VAL A 757 22.22 -2.06 -18.73
CA VAL A 757 23.26 -1.32 -19.46
C VAL A 757 24.56 -1.48 -18.66
N PRO A 758 25.50 -2.34 -19.08
CA PRO A 758 26.62 -2.79 -18.22
C PRO A 758 27.47 -1.66 -17.66
N GLU A 759 27.76 -0.65 -18.49
CA GLU A 759 28.55 0.52 -18.10
C GLU A 759 27.83 1.38 -17.05
N ARG A 760 26.49 1.49 -17.11
CA ARG A 760 25.66 2.22 -16.15
C ARG A 760 25.58 1.49 -14.80
N ILE A 761 25.21 0.20 -14.82
CA ILE A 761 25.16 -0.63 -13.61
C ILE A 761 26.53 -0.62 -12.91
N SER A 762 27.60 -0.81 -13.68
CA SER A 762 28.96 -0.76 -13.17
C SER A 762 29.35 0.62 -12.63
N GLY A 763 28.82 1.71 -13.19
CA GLY A 763 28.97 3.06 -12.63
C GLY A 763 28.33 3.21 -11.25
N ILE A 764 27.09 2.75 -11.09
CA ILE A 764 26.36 2.74 -9.80
C ILE A 764 27.16 1.95 -8.76
N VAL A 765 27.54 0.71 -9.06
CA VAL A 765 28.23 -0.18 -8.13
C VAL A 765 29.65 0.30 -7.79
N ARG A 766 30.36 0.97 -8.71
CA ARG A 766 31.62 1.68 -8.38
C ARG A 766 31.39 2.78 -7.35
N GLY A 767 30.31 3.56 -7.50
CA GLY A 767 29.92 4.59 -6.54
C GLY A 767 29.61 4.01 -5.15
N ILE A 768 28.82 2.93 -5.10
CA ILE A 768 28.50 2.22 -3.85
C ILE A 768 29.79 1.69 -3.21
N ALA A 769 30.66 1.03 -3.98
CA ALA A 769 31.92 0.50 -3.47
C ALA A 769 32.86 1.58 -2.90
N ALA A 770 33.06 2.70 -3.61
CA ALA A 770 33.89 3.81 -3.15
C ALA A 770 33.34 4.48 -1.88
N ALA A 771 32.00 4.54 -1.74
CA ALA A 771 31.34 5.02 -0.55
C ALA A 771 31.41 4.02 0.62
N CYS A 772 31.29 2.71 0.35
CA CYS A 772 31.50 1.65 1.32
C CYS A 772 32.94 1.67 1.88
N GLU A 773 33.95 1.87 1.02
CA GLU A 773 35.35 2.05 1.45
C GLU A 773 35.49 3.27 2.37
N ALA A 774 34.89 4.42 2.00
CA ALA A 774 34.88 5.63 2.83
C ALA A 774 34.13 5.43 4.18
N ALA A 775 33.12 4.57 4.21
CA ALA A 775 32.37 4.22 5.43
C ALA A 775 33.09 3.20 6.34
N GLY A 776 34.07 2.46 5.80
CA GLY A 776 34.67 1.30 6.46
C GLY A 776 33.81 0.03 6.42
N THR A 777 32.89 -0.07 5.45
CA THR A 777 31.92 -1.16 5.28
C THR A 777 32.32 -2.07 4.12
N ALA A 778 32.17 -3.39 4.24
CA ALA A 778 32.35 -4.30 3.10
C ALA A 778 31.09 -4.42 2.24
N LEU A 779 31.20 -4.25 0.92
CA LEU A 779 30.12 -4.58 -0.02
C LEU A 779 30.24 -6.08 -0.37
N VAL A 780 29.41 -6.92 0.24
CA VAL A 780 29.60 -8.40 0.22
C VAL A 780 28.83 -9.12 -0.89
N GLY A 781 27.95 -8.42 -1.60
CA GLY A 781 27.15 -8.94 -2.71
C GLY A 781 25.90 -8.10 -2.93
N GLY A 782 25.25 -8.29 -4.07
CA GLY A 782 24.05 -7.56 -4.45
C GLY A 782 23.43 -8.16 -5.70
N GLU A 783 22.24 -7.67 -6.06
CA GLU A 783 21.42 -8.21 -7.15
C GLU A 783 21.13 -7.11 -8.19
N THR A 784 21.21 -7.46 -9.48
CA THR A 784 20.82 -6.55 -10.59
C THR A 784 19.70 -7.21 -11.38
N ALA A 785 18.46 -6.81 -11.09
CA ALA A 785 17.27 -7.38 -11.68
C ALA A 785 16.77 -6.55 -12.87
N GLU A 786 16.58 -7.20 -14.02
CA GLU A 786 15.98 -6.63 -15.22
C GLU A 786 14.46 -6.88 -15.20
N HIS A 787 13.67 -5.81 -15.20
CA HIS A 787 12.21 -5.80 -15.01
C HIS A 787 11.49 -5.22 -16.24
N PRO A 788 11.60 -5.86 -17.42
CA PRO A 788 11.07 -5.34 -18.67
C PRO A 788 9.54 -5.18 -18.62
N GLY A 789 9.05 -3.97 -18.88
CA GLY A 789 7.61 -3.65 -18.87
C GLY A 789 7.03 -3.30 -17.51
N LEU A 790 7.77 -3.49 -16.41
CA LEU A 790 7.49 -2.85 -15.11
C LEU A 790 8.26 -1.52 -14.98
N LEU A 791 9.50 -1.47 -15.49
CA LEU A 791 10.31 -0.27 -15.66
C LEU A 791 10.53 0.01 -17.16
N GLY A 792 10.65 1.28 -17.54
CA GLY A 792 11.04 1.67 -18.90
C GLY A 792 12.51 1.37 -19.21
N GLU A 793 12.86 1.23 -20.49
CA GLU A 793 14.20 0.79 -20.98
C GLU A 793 15.40 1.58 -20.43
N HIS A 794 15.19 2.79 -19.88
CA HIS A 794 16.26 3.62 -19.32
C HIS A 794 16.05 3.94 -17.83
N GLU A 795 14.96 3.47 -17.24
CA GLU A 795 14.62 3.66 -15.84
C GLU A 795 15.29 2.60 -14.97
N TYR A 796 15.74 3.03 -13.79
CA TYR A 796 16.24 2.16 -12.75
C TYR A 796 15.97 2.77 -11.36
N ASP A 797 16.00 1.95 -10.32
CA ASP A 797 15.99 2.36 -8.92
C ASP A 797 17.04 1.57 -8.13
N VAL A 798 17.51 2.13 -7.02
CA VAL A 798 18.65 1.61 -6.24
C VAL A 798 18.32 1.63 -4.75
N ALA A 799 18.34 0.46 -4.14
CA ALA A 799 18.17 0.23 -2.70
C ALA A 799 19.34 -0.57 -2.12
N GLY A 800 19.47 -0.59 -0.80
CA GLY A 800 20.51 -1.35 -0.13
C GLY A 800 20.26 -1.51 1.36
N ALA A 801 20.90 -2.51 1.95
CA ALA A 801 20.80 -2.85 3.37
C ALA A 801 22.19 -3.05 3.97
N ALA A 802 22.44 -2.48 5.15
CA ALA A 802 23.71 -2.62 5.86
C ALA A 802 23.49 -3.14 7.27
N THR A 803 24.42 -3.99 7.73
CA THR A 803 24.45 -4.54 9.08
C THR A 803 25.75 -4.12 9.78
N GLY A 804 25.63 -3.68 11.02
CA GLY A 804 26.74 -3.35 11.91
C GLY A 804 26.57 -3.96 13.30
N VAL A 805 27.60 -3.86 14.13
CA VAL A 805 27.64 -4.36 15.52
C VAL A 805 27.91 -3.24 16.52
N VAL A 806 27.25 -3.29 17.67
CA VAL A 806 27.50 -2.43 18.83
C VAL A 806 27.53 -3.26 20.11
N GLU A 807 28.34 -2.88 21.09
CA GLU A 807 28.28 -3.45 22.44
C GLU A 807 27.05 -2.88 23.17
N ALA A 808 26.23 -3.73 23.80
CA ALA A 808 24.96 -3.29 24.39
C ALA A 808 25.14 -2.21 25.48
N ASP A 809 26.26 -2.23 26.19
CA ASP A 809 26.59 -1.22 27.22
C ASP A 809 26.98 0.13 26.60
N GLU A 810 27.50 0.14 25.37
CA GLU A 810 28.00 1.32 24.63
C GLU A 810 26.96 1.89 23.65
N LEU A 811 25.79 1.23 23.53
CA LEU A 811 24.66 1.65 22.71
C LEU A 811 24.26 3.11 22.99
N LEU A 812 24.34 3.95 21.97
CA LEU A 812 23.94 5.36 21.98
C LEU A 812 22.43 5.51 21.72
N GLY A 813 21.79 6.55 22.28
CA GLY A 813 20.36 6.80 22.07
C GLY A 813 19.66 7.58 23.20
N PRO A 814 18.31 7.68 23.14
CA PRO A 814 17.50 8.50 24.06
C PRO A 814 17.82 8.33 25.54
N ASP A 815 18.00 7.08 26.00
CA ASP A 815 18.23 6.76 27.42
C ASP A 815 19.55 7.32 27.98
N ARG A 816 20.46 7.80 27.12
CA ARG A 816 21.74 8.43 27.50
C ARG A 816 21.63 9.93 27.69
N VAL A 817 20.71 10.61 26.99
CA VAL A 817 20.62 12.08 26.93
C VAL A 817 20.05 12.67 28.22
N ARG A 818 20.57 13.82 28.64
CA ARG A 818 20.23 14.55 29.88
C ARG A 818 19.97 16.03 29.59
N ALA A 819 19.19 16.68 30.47
CA ALA A 819 19.13 18.13 30.50
C ALA A 819 20.53 18.70 30.80
N GLY A 820 20.96 19.68 30.02
CA GLY A 820 22.31 20.23 30.02
C GLY A 820 23.23 19.71 28.90
N ASP A 821 22.84 18.67 28.14
CA ASP A 821 23.67 18.18 27.04
C ASP A 821 23.77 19.19 25.86
N VAL A 822 24.95 19.14 25.24
CA VAL A 822 25.48 19.74 24.01
C VAL A 822 24.82 19.32 22.69
N VAL A 823 24.22 20.18 21.85
CA VAL A 823 23.83 19.77 20.47
C VAL A 823 24.78 20.39 19.43
N ILE A 824 25.53 19.54 18.73
CA ILE A 824 26.51 19.90 17.69
C ILE A 824 25.96 19.52 16.30
N GLY A 825 25.89 20.49 15.40
CA GLY A 825 25.59 20.27 13.98
C GLY A 825 26.86 19.99 13.17
N MET A 826 26.73 19.21 12.09
CA MET A 826 27.79 18.93 11.12
C MET A 826 27.31 19.27 9.71
N ALA A 827 28.13 19.98 8.93
CA ALA A 827 27.75 20.46 7.61
C ALA A 827 27.47 19.32 6.61
N SER A 828 26.38 19.44 5.85
CA SER A 828 26.09 18.62 4.67
C SER A 828 26.87 19.10 3.44
N SER A 829 27.23 18.18 2.54
CA SER A 829 27.74 18.51 1.20
C SER A 829 26.71 19.25 0.35
N GLY A 830 25.45 18.83 0.41
CA GLY A 830 24.33 19.43 -0.34
C GLY A 830 22.98 18.94 0.18
N ILE A 831 21.99 18.81 -0.71
CA ILE A 831 20.71 18.18 -0.37
C ILE A 831 20.89 16.66 -0.26
N HIS A 832 20.55 16.08 0.88
CA HIS A 832 20.52 14.62 1.07
C HIS A 832 19.41 13.97 0.21
N SER A 833 19.63 12.76 -0.29
CA SER A 833 18.78 12.05 -1.28
C SER A 833 17.29 12.00 -0.89
N ASN A 834 17.01 11.78 0.39
CA ASN A 834 15.66 11.85 0.96
C ASN A 834 15.13 13.30 1.01
N GLY A 835 14.45 13.71 -0.06
CA GLY A 835 13.83 15.04 -0.21
C GLY A 835 13.61 15.45 -1.66
N TYR A 836 14.28 14.79 -2.61
CA TYR A 836 14.35 15.17 -4.03
C TYR A 836 13.01 15.23 -4.77
N SER A 837 11.94 14.63 -4.24
CA SER A 837 10.61 14.73 -4.83
C SER A 837 10.07 16.17 -4.80
N LEU A 838 10.40 16.95 -3.76
CA LEU A 838 10.11 18.39 -3.70
C LEU A 838 11.02 19.17 -4.65
N VAL A 839 12.34 18.90 -4.58
CA VAL A 839 13.38 19.57 -5.38
C VAL A 839 13.09 19.46 -6.88
N ARG A 840 12.86 18.23 -7.38
CA ARG A 840 12.45 17.96 -8.76
C ARG A 840 11.14 18.64 -9.11
N LYS A 841 10.18 18.72 -8.18
CA LYS A 841 8.91 19.39 -8.44
C LYS A 841 9.09 20.91 -8.59
N VAL A 842 9.97 21.52 -7.79
CA VAL A 842 10.35 22.93 -7.90
C VAL A 842 11.03 23.22 -9.24
N VAL A 843 12.09 22.50 -9.59
CA VAL A 843 12.84 22.69 -10.85
C VAL A 843 11.92 22.58 -12.07
N ASN A 844 11.06 21.55 -12.10
CA ASN A 844 10.08 21.35 -13.18
C ASN A 844 8.99 22.43 -13.24
N VAL A 845 8.65 23.08 -12.13
CA VAL A 845 7.66 24.19 -12.10
C VAL A 845 8.31 25.53 -12.46
N ALA A 846 9.57 25.74 -12.08
CA ALA A 846 10.37 26.88 -12.51
C ALA A 846 10.77 26.82 -13.99
N GLY A 847 10.71 25.62 -14.61
CA GLY A 847 11.13 25.40 -15.99
C GLY A 847 12.65 25.52 -16.19
N TRP A 848 13.43 25.29 -15.13
CA TRP A 848 14.90 25.30 -15.21
C TRP A 848 15.39 23.96 -15.75
N SER A 849 16.28 23.99 -16.73
CA SER A 849 16.98 22.81 -17.22
C SER A 849 18.19 22.49 -16.34
N LEU A 850 18.70 21.26 -16.39
CA LEU A 850 19.79 20.81 -15.51
C LEU A 850 21.17 21.31 -15.98
N ASP A 851 21.35 21.52 -17.29
CA ASP A 851 22.51 22.16 -17.92
C ASP A 851 22.61 23.67 -17.66
N ARG A 852 21.66 24.24 -16.92
CA ARG A 852 21.65 25.67 -16.57
C ARG A 852 22.74 26.00 -15.56
N GLU A 853 23.70 26.82 -15.96
CA GLU A 853 24.63 27.51 -15.06
C GLU A 853 23.89 28.37 -14.02
N VAL A 854 24.29 28.26 -12.76
CA VAL A 854 23.74 29.05 -11.64
C VAL A 854 24.88 29.77 -10.93
N SER A 855 24.83 31.11 -10.95
CA SER A 855 25.85 32.01 -10.37
C SER A 855 26.12 31.77 -8.89
N GLU A 856 25.09 31.34 -8.16
CA GLU A 856 25.09 31.07 -6.73
C GLU A 856 25.75 29.73 -6.36
N PHE A 857 25.98 28.84 -7.34
CA PHE A 857 26.66 27.56 -7.17
C PHE A 857 28.04 27.53 -7.85
N GLY A 858 28.23 28.36 -8.90
CA GLY A 858 29.46 28.37 -9.70
C GLY A 858 29.59 27.17 -10.66
N ARG A 859 28.51 26.42 -10.85
CA ARG A 859 28.37 25.22 -11.71
C ARG A 859 26.92 25.08 -12.18
N THR A 860 26.62 24.04 -12.95
CA THR A 860 25.25 23.78 -13.41
C THR A 860 24.32 23.30 -12.28
N LEU A 861 23.02 23.54 -12.44
CA LEU A 861 21.99 23.01 -11.54
C LEU A 861 22.05 21.47 -11.43
N GLY A 862 22.37 20.77 -12.52
CA GLY A 862 22.47 19.32 -12.56
C GLY A 862 23.63 18.79 -11.71
N GLU A 863 24.78 19.45 -11.77
CA GLU A 863 25.95 19.09 -10.95
C GLU A 863 25.70 19.41 -9.46
N GLU A 864 25.11 20.56 -9.14
CA GLU A 864 24.74 20.89 -7.75
C GLU A 864 23.71 19.90 -7.18
N LEU A 865 22.73 19.47 -7.98
CA LEU A 865 21.75 18.45 -7.60
C LEU A 865 22.28 17.01 -7.66
N LEU A 866 23.51 16.78 -8.12
CA LEU A 866 24.19 15.49 -8.07
C LEU A 866 25.42 15.49 -7.16
N GLU A 867 25.61 16.55 -6.37
CA GLU A 867 26.55 16.54 -5.24
C GLU A 867 26.28 15.31 -4.38
N PRO A 868 27.27 14.42 -4.17
CA PRO A 868 27.10 13.23 -3.34
C PRO A 868 26.65 13.57 -1.92
N THR A 869 25.72 12.80 -1.34
CA THR A 869 25.51 12.87 0.11
C THR A 869 26.81 12.49 0.81
N ARG A 870 27.25 13.34 1.76
CA ARG A 870 28.43 13.07 2.58
C ARG A 870 28.17 11.86 3.47
N VAL A 871 29.08 10.88 3.44
CA VAL A 871 29.11 9.77 4.40
C VAL A 871 29.79 10.23 5.69
N TYR A 872 29.15 10.01 6.84
CA TYR A 872 29.62 10.45 8.17
C TYR A 872 30.21 9.32 9.03
N ALA A 873 29.91 8.06 8.69
CA ALA A 873 30.20 6.86 9.49
C ALA A 873 31.60 6.83 10.12
N ALA A 874 32.65 7.04 9.32
CA ALA A 874 34.03 7.02 9.79
C ALA A 874 34.34 8.14 10.81
N ASP A 875 33.70 9.31 10.69
CA ASP A 875 33.91 10.47 11.55
C ASP A 875 33.13 10.38 12.87
N VAL A 876 31.86 9.99 12.82
CA VAL A 876 31.02 9.87 14.03
C VAL A 876 31.44 8.71 14.93
N LEU A 877 31.86 7.58 14.34
CA LEU A 877 32.42 6.47 15.12
C LEU A 877 33.79 6.81 15.71
N ASP A 878 34.55 7.70 15.07
CA ASP A 878 35.80 8.21 15.66
C ASP A 878 35.55 9.17 16.82
N LEU A 879 34.54 10.04 16.69
CA LEU A 879 34.09 10.89 17.79
C LEU A 879 33.59 10.05 18.98
N ALA A 880 32.81 9.00 18.74
CA ALA A 880 32.33 8.09 19.78
C ALA A 880 33.47 7.33 20.49
N ARG A 881 34.56 7.00 19.78
CA ARG A 881 35.79 6.42 20.39
C ARG A 881 36.59 7.45 21.19
N ALA A 882 36.69 8.69 20.71
CA ALA A 882 37.42 9.76 21.37
C ALA A 882 36.70 10.29 22.62
N PHE A 883 35.35 10.28 22.60
CA PHE A 883 34.48 10.77 23.65
C PHE A 883 33.44 9.67 24.02
N PRO A 884 33.85 8.60 24.71
CA PRO A 884 32.99 7.44 24.96
C PRO A 884 31.80 7.76 25.87
N VAL A 885 30.66 7.13 25.57
CA VAL A 885 29.41 7.28 26.35
C VAL A 885 29.55 6.78 27.79
N LEU A 886 30.45 5.82 28.04
CA LEU A 886 30.76 5.31 29.38
C LEU A 886 32.13 5.77 29.89
N GLY A 887 32.22 5.96 31.20
CA GLY A 887 33.48 6.12 31.93
C GLY A 887 34.20 4.77 32.13
N ALA A 888 35.45 4.82 32.60
CA ALA A 888 36.26 3.64 32.89
C ALA A 888 35.74 2.76 34.06
N ASP A 889 34.72 3.24 34.77
CA ASP A 889 33.96 2.55 35.81
C ASP A 889 32.65 1.91 35.29
N GLY A 890 32.31 2.10 34.01
CA GLY A 890 31.05 1.66 33.39
C GLY A 890 29.84 2.56 33.68
N ALA A 891 30.01 3.68 34.39
CA ALA A 891 28.96 4.69 34.55
C ALA A 891 28.82 5.55 33.28
N LEU A 892 27.74 6.33 33.17
CA LEU A 892 27.59 7.32 32.08
C LEU A 892 28.71 8.37 32.18
N GLY A 893 29.61 8.39 31.20
CA GLY A 893 30.75 9.30 31.13
C GLY A 893 30.40 10.67 30.57
N THR A 894 31.39 11.53 30.37
CA THR A 894 31.24 12.88 29.80
C THR A 894 31.45 12.90 28.27
N GLY A 895 30.95 11.89 27.55
CA GLY A 895 31.15 11.73 26.12
C GLY A 895 29.89 11.94 25.26
N VAL A 896 29.87 11.30 24.09
CA VAL A 896 28.71 11.26 23.19
C VAL A 896 27.52 10.58 23.87
N ARG A 897 26.30 11.05 23.56
CA ARG A 897 25.02 10.57 24.08
C ARG A 897 24.22 9.85 22.99
N GLY A 898 24.22 10.42 21.79
CA GLY A 898 23.50 9.96 20.60
C GLY A 898 23.87 10.80 19.38
N PHE A 899 23.64 10.25 18.19
CA PHE A 899 23.68 11.01 16.94
C PHE A 899 22.30 11.06 16.29
N SER A 900 22.11 11.95 15.32
CA SER A 900 20.94 11.97 14.43
C SER A 900 21.37 12.30 13.02
N HIS A 901 21.24 11.34 12.10
CA HIS A 901 21.36 11.58 10.67
C HIS A 901 20.18 12.42 10.17
N VAL A 902 20.45 13.50 9.44
CA VAL A 902 19.45 14.49 9.03
C VAL A 902 19.01 14.22 7.59
N THR A 903 17.99 13.38 7.46
CA THR A 903 17.40 12.98 6.17
C THR A 903 15.99 13.55 6.00
N GLY A 904 15.16 12.92 5.18
CA GLY A 904 13.77 13.31 4.95
C GLY A 904 12.98 13.42 6.26
N GLY A 905 12.19 14.49 6.37
CA GLY A 905 11.61 14.96 7.64
C GLY A 905 12.38 16.16 8.24
N GLY A 906 13.61 16.41 7.77
CA GLY A 906 14.44 17.53 8.17
C GLY A 906 15.00 17.44 9.59
N LEU A 907 15.59 18.56 10.05
CA LEU A 907 16.40 18.61 11.27
C LEU A 907 15.62 18.26 12.54
N ALA A 908 14.51 18.98 12.79
CA ALA A 908 13.76 18.85 14.03
C ALA A 908 13.12 17.46 14.20
N ALA A 909 12.56 16.90 13.11
CA ALA A 909 11.90 15.59 13.18
C ALA A 909 12.88 14.43 13.36
N ASN A 910 14.09 14.49 12.78
CA ASN A 910 15.08 13.43 12.99
C ASN A 910 15.72 13.52 14.38
N LEU A 911 16.07 14.73 14.85
CA LEU A 911 16.62 14.93 16.20
C LEU A 911 15.62 14.55 17.31
N ALA A 912 14.31 14.81 17.13
CA ALA A 912 13.28 14.40 18.09
C ALA A 912 13.21 12.87 18.33
N ARG A 913 13.65 12.04 17.38
CA ARG A 913 13.67 10.57 17.51
C ARG A 913 14.74 10.06 18.47
N VAL A 914 15.78 10.84 18.73
CA VAL A 914 16.95 10.42 19.53
C VAL A 914 17.02 11.12 20.90
N LEU A 915 15.97 11.88 21.23
CA LEU A 915 15.74 12.47 22.55
C LEU A 915 14.72 11.64 23.35
N PRO A 916 14.85 11.53 24.68
CA PRO A 916 13.86 10.88 25.53
C PRO A 916 12.66 11.80 25.76
N ARG A 917 11.49 11.20 26.06
CA ARG A 917 10.29 11.95 26.47
C ARG A 917 10.61 12.85 27.68
N GLY A 918 10.08 14.07 27.65
CA GLY A 918 10.27 15.06 28.72
C GLY A 918 11.47 15.98 28.51
N LEU A 919 12.38 15.69 27.57
CA LEU A 919 13.45 16.61 27.16
C LEU A 919 13.16 17.28 25.82
N GLU A 920 13.64 18.51 25.67
CA GLU A 920 13.55 19.35 24.49
C GLU A 920 14.93 19.89 24.09
N ALA A 921 15.33 19.68 22.83
CA ALA A 921 16.48 20.37 22.25
C ALA A 921 16.05 21.73 21.68
N ARG A 922 16.64 22.81 22.20
CA ARG A 922 16.44 24.19 21.76
C ARG A 922 17.56 24.55 20.78
N ILE A 923 17.23 24.69 19.50
CA ILE A 923 18.18 24.85 18.38
C ILE A 923 18.08 26.26 17.81
N ASP A 924 19.18 27.01 17.79
CA ASP A 924 19.23 28.38 17.29
C ASP A 924 19.65 28.41 15.82
N ARG A 925 18.70 28.79 14.93
CA ARG A 925 18.91 28.90 13.48
C ARG A 925 20.03 29.88 13.13
N SER A 926 20.32 30.89 13.97
CA SER A 926 21.33 31.91 13.69
C SER A 926 22.77 31.40 13.83
N THR A 927 22.96 30.14 14.22
CA THR A 927 24.28 29.51 14.35
C THR A 927 24.87 29.02 13.02
N TRP A 928 24.11 29.02 11.90
CA TRP A 928 24.65 28.73 10.56
C TRP A 928 23.97 29.48 9.41
N GLU A 929 24.72 29.72 8.33
CA GLU A 929 24.17 30.15 7.04
C GLU A 929 23.63 28.92 6.29
N VAL A 930 22.42 29.05 5.72
CA VAL A 930 21.81 28.01 4.88
C VAL A 930 22.46 28.01 3.49
N PRO A 931 23.04 26.87 3.01
CA PRO A 931 23.69 26.81 1.70
C PRO A 931 22.79 27.23 0.54
N ALA A 932 23.41 27.83 -0.48
CA ALA A 932 22.71 28.52 -1.58
C ALA A 932 21.64 27.66 -2.27
N ILE A 933 21.89 26.37 -2.49
CA ILE A 933 20.94 25.45 -3.14
C ILE A 933 19.59 25.38 -2.41
N PHE A 934 19.56 25.41 -1.07
CA PHE A 934 18.30 25.40 -0.33
C PHE A 934 17.55 26.72 -0.46
N ARG A 935 18.26 27.86 -0.47
CA ARG A 935 17.67 29.19 -0.70
C ARG A 935 17.04 29.27 -2.10
N VAL A 936 17.80 28.88 -3.13
CA VAL A 936 17.36 28.86 -4.53
C VAL A 936 16.14 27.95 -4.73
N ILE A 937 16.12 26.74 -4.15
CA ILE A 937 14.95 25.86 -4.22
C ILE A 937 13.74 26.43 -3.46
N GLY A 938 13.96 27.09 -2.32
CA GLY A 938 12.91 27.81 -1.59
C GLY A 938 12.28 28.92 -2.42
N GLU A 939 13.10 29.79 -3.02
CA GLU A 939 12.66 30.93 -3.83
C GLU A 939 11.98 30.51 -5.14
N LEU A 940 12.59 29.58 -5.90
CA LEU A 940 12.03 29.07 -7.16
C LEU A 940 10.69 28.37 -6.94
N GLY A 941 10.56 27.60 -5.85
CA GLY A 941 9.34 26.90 -5.52
C GLY A 941 8.29 27.75 -4.81
N LYS A 942 8.69 28.91 -4.27
CA LYS A 942 7.96 29.68 -3.26
C LYS A 942 7.53 28.80 -2.08
N VAL A 943 8.43 27.90 -1.67
CA VAL A 943 8.17 26.93 -0.61
C VAL A 943 8.20 27.65 0.75
N PRO A 944 7.20 27.47 1.63
CA PRO A 944 7.23 28.02 2.98
C PRO A 944 8.46 27.51 3.76
N GLN A 945 9.08 28.38 4.57
CA GLN A 945 10.27 28.01 5.35
C GLN A 945 10.05 26.77 6.23
N ALA A 946 8.91 26.69 6.91
CA ALA A 946 8.55 25.53 7.73
C ALA A 946 8.37 24.23 6.91
N ASP A 947 8.00 24.32 5.63
CA ASP A 947 7.90 23.13 4.76
C ASP A 947 9.29 22.69 4.26
N LEU A 948 10.22 23.64 4.03
CA LEU A 948 11.63 23.34 3.78
C LEU A 948 12.26 22.63 5.00
N GLU A 949 12.06 23.18 6.20
CA GLU A 949 12.57 22.64 7.48
C GLU A 949 12.03 21.26 7.84
N ARG A 950 10.83 20.92 7.36
CA ARG A 950 10.18 19.61 7.55
C ARG A 950 10.46 18.62 6.42
N THR A 951 11.21 19.02 5.39
CA THR A 951 11.50 18.19 4.21
C THR A 951 12.98 17.96 3.99
N LEU A 952 13.81 19.01 4.11
CA LEU A 952 15.22 19.04 3.73
C LEU A 952 16.14 19.24 4.94
N ASN A 953 17.42 18.96 4.73
CA ASN A 953 18.47 18.99 5.75
C ASN A 953 19.08 20.39 6.01
N LEU A 954 18.84 21.36 5.11
CA LEU A 954 19.16 22.79 5.26
C LEU A 954 20.60 23.12 5.74
N GLY A 955 21.58 22.37 5.26
CA GLY A 955 22.99 22.58 5.59
C GLY A 955 23.52 21.72 6.76
N VAL A 956 22.65 21.09 7.56
CA VAL A 956 23.05 20.15 8.62
C VAL A 956 22.83 18.73 8.12
N GLY A 957 23.87 17.93 7.93
CA GLY A 957 23.74 16.54 7.47
C GLY A 957 23.71 15.53 8.61
N MET A 958 24.41 15.81 9.71
CA MET A 958 24.51 14.94 10.89
C MET A 958 24.52 15.80 12.16
N VAL A 959 24.00 15.27 13.26
CA VAL A 959 23.98 15.92 14.58
C VAL A 959 24.60 14.98 15.62
N ALA A 960 25.39 15.52 16.54
CA ALA A 960 25.84 14.83 17.74
C ALA A 960 25.24 15.50 19.00
N ILE A 961 24.77 14.68 19.93
CA ILE A 961 24.44 15.09 21.30
C ILE A 961 25.59 14.64 22.20
N VAL A 962 26.17 15.56 22.97
CA VAL A 962 27.38 15.32 23.80
C VAL A 962 27.25 15.95 25.18
N ASP A 963 28.04 15.51 26.15
CA ASP A 963 28.19 16.24 27.41
C ASP A 963 28.68 17.68 27.20
N ALA A 964 28.15 18.65 27.95
CA ALA A 964 28.57 20.05 27.87
C ALA A 964 30.08 20.25 28.10
N SER A 965 30.72 19.43 28.93
CA SER A 965 32.17 19.50 29.18
C SER A 965 33.04 18.97 28.04
N ALA A 966 32.45 18.26 27.08
CA ALA A 966 33.15 17.74 25.89
C ALA A 966 32.85 18.54 24.61
N ALA A 967 31.90 19.48 24.61
CA ALA A 967 31.39 20.13 23.41
C ALA A 967 32.48 20.79 22.54
N ASP A 968 33.29 21.68 23.12
CA ASP A 968 34.36 22.38 22.40
C ASP A 968 35.42 21.40 21.85
N ALA A 969 35.73 20.36 22.62
CA ALA A 969 36.70 19.33 22.23
C ALA A 969 36.17 18.43 21.10
N ALA A 970 34.86 18.13 21.11
CA ALA A 970 34.19 17.38 20.05
C ALA A 970 34.13 18.17 18.73
N VAL A 971 33.79 19.46 18.78
CA VAL A 971 33.86 20.37 17.60
C VAL A 971 35.29 20.47 17.07
N ALA A 972 36.29 20.60 17.95
CA ALA A 972 37.70 20.62 17.55
C ALA A 972 38.15 19.30 16.90
N HIS A 973 37.68 18.14 17.40
CA HIS A 973 37.99 16.82 16.84
C HIS A 973 37.40 16.64 15.43
N LEU A 974 36.12 16.97 15.24
CA LEU A 974 35.45 16.95 13.93
C LEU A 974 36.13 17.91 12.95
N SER A 975 36.46 19.12 13.40
CA SER A 975 37.16 20.13 12.59
C SER A 975 38.55 19.66 12.16
N ALA A 976 39.30 18.99 13.05
CA ALA A 976 40.60 18.40 12.73
C ALA A 976 40.53 17.25 11.71
N ARG A 977 39.36 16.61 11.58
CA ARG A 977 39.05 15.60 10.55
C ARG A 977 38.50 16.19 9.24
N GLY A 978 38.33 17.52 9.15
CA GLY A 978 37.77 18.17 7.96
C GLY A 978 36.24 18.09 7.86
N VAL A 979 35.55 17.91 8.99
CA VAL A 979 34.09 18.03 9.11
C VAL A 979 33.76 19.40 9.73
N PRO A 980 33.22 20.37 8.95
CA PRO A 980 32.75 21.63 9.52
C PRO A 980 31.61 21.35 10.51
N SER A 981 31.78 21.80 11.74
CA SER A 981 30.85 21.52 12.84
C SER A 981 30.80 22.68 13.83
N TRP A 982 29.67 22.83 14.52
CA TRP A 982 29.41 23.94 15.43
C TRP A 982 28.36 23.54 16.48
N VAL A 983 28.37 24.21 17.63
CA VAL A 983 27.28 24.11 18.60
C VAL A 983 26.06 24.85 18.05
N MET A 984 24.95 24.14 17.87
CA MET A 984 23.71 24.68 17.32
C MET A 984 22.57 24.78 18.34
N GLY A 985 22.74 24.21 19.54
CA GLY A 985 21.70 24.22 20.57
C GLY A 985 22.06 23.45 21.83
N THR A 986 21.10 23.35 22.75
CA THR A 986 21.23 22.63 24.03
C THR A 986 19.97 21.83 24.34
N VAL A 987 20.12 20.75 25.10
CA VAL A 987 19.00 19.96 25.63
C VAL A 987 18.60 20.46 27.01
N GLY A 988 17.31 20.61 27.27
CA GLY A 988 16.77 20.92 28.60
C GLY A 988 15.43 20.21 28.83
N GLU A 989 14.79 20.46 29.97
CA GLU A 989 13.40 20.03 30.21
C GLU A 989 12.47 20.57 29.11
N ALA A 990 11.47 19.78 28.72
CA ALA A 990 10.49 20.17 27.70
C ALA A 990 9.42 21.10 28.27
N GLU A 991 9.18 22.21 27.58
CA GLU A 991 8.13 23.16 27.93
C GLU A 991 6.89 22.90 27.05
N PRO A 992 5.66 23.00 27.60
CA PRO A 992 4.45 22.88 26.79
C PRO A 992 4.47 23.89 25.62
N PRO A 993 4.27 23.45 24.36
CA PRO A 993 4.25 24.36 23.24
C PRO A 993 3.07 25.34 23.34
N ALA A 994 3.25 26.53 22.77
CA ALA A 994 2.15 27.47 22.61
C ALA A 994 1.09 26.93 21.63
N GLU A 995 -0.15 27.42 21.71
CA GLU A 995 -1.17 27.08 20.72
C GLU A 995 -0.70 27.51 19.31
N ALA A 996 -0.69 26.56 18.38
CA ALA A 996 -0.21 26.72 17.00
C ALA A 996 1.28 27.10 16.84
N ASP A 997 2.14 26.69 17.79
CA ASP A 997 3.60 26.73 17.63
C ASP A 997 4.04 25.87 16.42
N VAL A 998 4.64 26.52 15.40
CA VAL A 998 5.07 25.87 14.15
C VAL A 998 6.52 25.39 14.19
N ASP A 999 7.32 25.90 15.12
CA ASP A 999 8.75 25.64 15.26
C ASP A 999 9.05 24.50 16.25
N TYR A 1000 8.01 24.04 16.97
CA TYR A 1000 8.05 22.88 17.85
C TYR A 1000 7.67 21.58 17.13
N VAL A 1001 8.47 20.53 17.33
CA VAL A 1001 8.24 19.16 16.85
C VAL A 1001 8.48 18.17 17.98
N GLN A 1002 7.53 17.26 18.23
CA GLN A 1002 7.67 16.22 19.25
C GLN A 1002 7.33 14.85 18.67
N GLY A 1003 8.28 13.91 18.74
CA GLY A 1003 8.23 12.63 18.05
C GLY A 1003 8.23 12.73 16.52
N ALA A 1004 8.55 11.63 15.83
CA ALA A 1004 8.50 11.55 14.37
C ALA A 1004 8.56 10.10 13.87
N LYS A 1005 8.10 9.86 12.63
CA LYS A 1005 8.22 8.55 11.94
C LYS A 1005 7.68 7.35 12.78
N GLY A 1006 6.65 7.58 13.60
CA GLY A 1006 6.08 6.56 14.51
C GLY A 1006 6.78 6.41 15.86
N VAL A 1007 7.92 7.09 16.08
CA VAL A 1007 8.65 7.12 17.35
C VAL A 1007 8.11 8.26 18.23
N ASP A 1008 7.66 7.91 19.44
CA ASP A 1008 7.20 8.84 20.48
C ASP A 1008 8.35 9.11 21.47
N GLY A 1009 9.21 10.06 21.08
CA GLY A 1009 10.41 10.51 21.80
C GLY A 1009 10.27 11.92 22.39
N GLY A 1010 11.40 12.61 22.49
CA GLY A 1010 11.49 13.99 22.97
C GLY A 1010 11.02 15.03 21.96
N ALA A 1011 11.30 16.29 22.28
CA ALA A 1011 10.92 17.45 21.49
C ALA A 1011 12.14 18.21 20.92
N VAL A 1012 11.91 18.96 19.84
CA VAL A 1012 12.86 19.92 19.29
C VAL A 1012 12.12 21.22 19.02
N ARG A 1013 12.74 22.34 19.40
CA ARG A 1013 12.24 23.69 19.18
C ARG A 1013 13.27 24.47 18.39
N LEU A 1014 12.90 24.91 17.19
CA LEU A 1014 13.72 25.82 16.40
C LEU A 1014 13.53 27.26 16.92
N LEU A 1015 14.61 28.03 16.99
CA LEU A 1015 14.65 29.38 17.55
C LEU A 1015 15.30 30.35 16.57
N GLY A 1016 14.88 31.62 16.65
CA GLY A 1016 15.44 32.70 15.83
C GLY A 1016 15.16 32.52 14.33
N SER A 1017 16.11 33.00 13.53
CA SER A 1017 16.13 32.93 12.06
C SER A 1017 17.55 32.60 11.60
N TYR A 1018 17.70 32.07 10.39
CA TYR A 1018 19.03 31.76 9.82
C TYR A 1018 19.92 32.99 9.66
N ALA A 1019 21.23 32.76 9.66
CA ALA A 1019 22.26 33.79 9.48
C ALA A 1019 22.30 34.36 8.05
#